data_AF-A0A2A6BND0-F1
#
_entry.id   AF-A0A2A6BND0-F1
#
_cell.length_a   1.000
_cell.length_b   1.000
_cell.length_c   1.000
_cell.angle_alpha   90.00
_cell.angle_beta   90.00
_cell.angle_gamma   90.00
#
_symmetry.space_group_name_H-M   'P 1'
#
loop_
_entity.id
_entity.type
_entity.pdbx_description
1 polymer ?
#
loop_
_entity_poly.entity_id
_entity_poly.type
_entity_poly.pdbx_seq_one_letter_code
_entity_poly.pdbx_strand_id
1 'polypeptide(L)'
;MGSCLCKKKAKHREERDNRVRRNGRNQQHFSRQRNEDSNDQSRTEMEQSSADPSADINHLILETLSVIRDLVNNDQEPPGSLLKLNLIADKEEGWQMVVRSLIDTVPHEDALGPAVITLFLDESPLPAKEAVSRLLFRLNLPSCSFQSHPWGWHRNVCIVIGSLAEKMAGASSSSICTKDTMTYLLNNLHYNRPAEVILFSLIALEKLAQTTENRLTILRLLNESEQNPLEMLERWMDDAVIMSNPVKMQVAFCAQWSLDNIFVNDSRTYSCMVTDVTPINAMLNHSDVSEYLKIGPDGLNARCDVSSFESVRCTFEVPQDRKDVWYYEAQILTSGVMQIGFATKKSRFLNHEGYGIGDDEHSIAYDGCRRLVWHAAKGHKHDARAWKAGDTIGCLLDLCNGRIVFSLNGSVDISDSSLSFFSRLSPSDGIFAAASFMSFQQCIFNFGASPFRYPPRKKFISFNEGGARLTQEEKTILPRRRRMELLARDPHIEDACTICCSRRADTITKPCMHGGLCHECSLQVEVCPFCRMPVEVRVSVASIGEGDNGRLQSTTCLVHCLSSFYIHSNIDSFNYESRMPRTFAEEKSYIERISPTCFRIKKGFVPNMVKVEGRFYVNNSLEKLMFNELEVFTNNPGYGGFLPAVRQMANVAALPGIVGASIGLPDIHSGYGFSIGNIAAFDVSNPESIISPGGVGFDINCGVRLMRTNLSLEDVLPVKEKLTQNLFDHIPVGVGSKGAIPMTRNALEEAMEMGMDWTLREGYSWPEDQEHCEEDGRMLQADHTKVSDKAKKRGLPQLGTLGAGNHYAEVQVVQEIYDKHAAAAMGIDRKDQIVLMLHCGSRGLGHQVATDSLVHMEKAMNRDSIIVNDKQLACARIHSKEGQEYLSGMAAAANFAWVNRSCLTYCIRKAFSPKGISIRIASPKLIMEEAPDSYKDVRDVVDTCHAAGISNKAIKLRPIAVVKG
;
A
#
# COMPACT_ATOMS: atom_id res chain seq x y z
N MET A 1 3.00 -36.21 -44.99
CA MET A 1 1.80 -36.28 -45.86
C MET A 1 0.70 -35.50 -45.15
N GLY A 2 0.02 -34.50 -45.73
CA GLY A 2 0.27 -33.82 -47.01
C GLY A 2 -0.53 -32.51 -47.16
N SER A 3 0.14 -31.48 -47.67
CA SER A 3 -0.35 -30.39 -48.54
C SER A 3 -1.76 -29.78 -48.35
N CYS A 4 -1.81 -28.60 -47.72
CA CYS A 4 -2.26 -27.30 -48.29
C CYS A 4 -3.58 -27.21 -49.10
N LEU A 5 -4.46 -26.25 -48.75
CA LEU A 5 -4.88 -25.16 -49.67
C LEU A 5 -5.73 -24.06 -49.00
N CYS A 6 -5.60 -22.82 -49.47
CA CYS A 6 -6.36 -21.63 -49.02
C CYS A 6 -7.20 -21.05 -50.17
N LYS A 7 -8.31 -20.32 -49.90
CA LYS A 7 -8.55 -18.91 -50.37
C LYS A 7 -9.98 -18.34 -50.20
N LYS A 8 -9.98 -17.02 -49.91
CA LYS A 8 -10.85 -15.92 -50.44
C LYS A 8 -12.33 -15.74 -50.04
N LYS A 9 -12.53 -14.60 -49.35
CA LYS A 9 -13.59 -13.57 -49.48
C LYS A 9 -14.53 -13.64 -50.71
N ALA A 10 -15.82 -13.37 -50.47
CA ALA A 10 -16.66 -12.46 -51.28
C ALA A 10 -17.77 -11.83 -50.41
N LYS A 11 -18.30 -10.66 -50.81
CA LYS A 11 -19.57 -10.08 -50.30
C LYS A 11 -20.69 -10.40 -51.29
N HIS A 12 -21.95 -10.46 -50.85
CA HIS A 12 -23.03 -9.67 -51.48
C HIS A 12 -24.22 -9.48 -50.52
N ARG A 13 -25.40 -9.05 -51.03
CA ARG A 13 -26.36 -8.19 -50.34
C ARG A 13 -27.83 -8.59 -50.67
N GLU A 14 -28.76 -8.02 -49.91
CA GLU A 14 -30.17 -7.71 -50.27
C GLU A 14 -31.30 -8.79 -50.19
N GLU A 15 -32.23 -8.49 -49.26
CA GLU A 15 -33.71 -8.39 -49.41
C GLU A 15 -34.69 -9.58 -49.29
N ARG A 16 -35.64 -9.39 -48.34
CA ARG A 16 -37.13 -9.52 -48.39
C ARG A 16 -37.76 -10.86 -48.84
N ASP A 17 -38.93 -11.28 -48.37
CA ASP A 17 -40.10 -10.52 -47.91
C ASP A 17 -40.99 -11.30 -46.88
N ASN A 18 -42.15 -10.71 -46.52
CA ASN A 18 -43.09 -11.10 -45.46
C ASN A 18 -44.15 -12.13 -45.88
N ARG A 19 -44.74 -12.87 -44.90
CA ARG A 19 -46.20 -12.78 -44.55
C ARG A 19 -46.71 -13.80 -43.49
N VAL A 20 -47.00 -13.27 -42.30
CA VAL A 20 -48.30 -13.33 -41.56
C VAL A 20 -49.30 -14.47 -41.87
N ARG A 21 -49.73 -15.21 -40.82
CA ARG A 21 -51.17 -15.40 -40.48
C ARG A 21 -51.46 -15.83 -39.03
N ARG A 22 -52.71 -15.59 -38.60
CA ARG A 22 -53.24 -15.78 -37.22
C ARG A 22 -54.01 -17.10 -37.07
N ASN A 23 -54.11 -17.63 -35.84
CA ASN A 23 -55.37 -17.72 -35.06
C ASN A 23 -55.16 -18.51 -33.74
N GLY A 24 -56.12 -18.43 -32.81
CA GLY A 24 -56.17 -19.20 -31.55
C GLY A 24 -57.42 -18.83 -30.72
N ARG A 25 -57.66 -19.50 -29.58
CA ARG A 25 -58.53 -19.08 -28.44
C ARG A 25 -58.76 -20.23 -27.41
N ASN A 26 -58.80 -19.86 -26.12
CA ASN A 26 -59.67 -20.40 -25.04
C ASN A 26 -59.50 -21.89 -24.59
N GLN A 27 -59.79 -22.31 -23.33
CA GLN A 27 -60.27 -21.61 -22.11
C GLN A 27 -60.00 -22.38 -20.78
N GLN A 28 -59.56 -21.64 -19.75
CA GLN A 28 -60.03 -21.62 -18.33
C GLN A 28 -59.99 -22.81 -17.33
N HIS A 29 -59.71 -22.42 -16.06
CA HIS A 29 -60.01 -23.03 -14.74
C HIS A 29 -59.28 -24.35 -14.34
N PHE A 30 -58.84 -24.59 -13.09
CA PHE A 30 -59.18 -24.01 -11.77
C PHE A 30 -57.93 -23.65 -10.91
N SER A 31 -58.13 -23.11 -9.70
CA SER A 31 -57.07 -22.54 -8.82
C SER A 31 -56.88 -23.23 -7.46
N ARG A 32 -55.66 -23.14 -6.91
CA ARG A 32 -55.35 -23.13 -5.46
C ARG A 32 -53.94 -22.56 -5.21
N GLN A 33 -53.77 -21.78 -4.15
CA GLN A 33 -52.53 -21.06 -3.83
C GLN A 33 -51.66 -21.80 -2.82
N ARG A 34 -50.34 -21.71 -3.00
CA ARG A 34 -49.34 -21.41 -1.95
C ARG A 34 -48.30 -20.47 -2.54
N ASN A 35 -47.68 -19.64 -1.71
CA ASN A 35 -46.66 -18.68 -2.13
C ASN A 35 -45.28 -19.35 -2.16
N GLU A 36 -44.47 -18.98 -3.14
CA GLU A 36 -43.01 -18.92 -3.06
C GLU A 36 -42.57 -17.82 -4.06
N ASP A 37 -41.55 -17.04 -3.70
CA ASP A 37 -41.40 -15.67 -4.22
C ASP A 37 -40.65 -15.54 -5.56
N SER A 38 -40.98 -14.48 -6.29
CA SER A 38 -40.53 -14.21 -7.65
C SER A 38 -39.15 -13.54 -7.71
N ASN A 39 -38.26 -14.02 -8.58
CA ASN A 39 -37.10 -13.23 -9.01
C ASN A 39 -36.54 -13.59 -10.41
N ASP A 40 -37.36 -13.49 -11.46
CA ASP A 40 -36.89 -13.46 -12.86
C ASP A 40 -37.82 -12.62 -13.75
N GLN A 41 -37.65 -11.29 -13.74
CA GLN A 41 -38.37 -10.40 -14.67
C GLN A 41 -37.71 -9.02 -14.87
N SER A 42 -36.54 -8.98 -15.52
CA SER A 42 -35.92 -7.70 -15.96
C SER A 42 -34.97 -7.84 -17.17
N ARG A 43 -35.33 -8.68 -18.16
CA ARG A 43 -34.48 -8.96 -19.32
C ARG A 43 -35.04 -8.61 -20.71
N THR A 44 -36.16 -7.87 -20.77
CA THR A 44 -36.81 -7.48 -22.03
C THR A 44 -37.41 -6.07 -21.96
N GLU A 45 -36.58 -5.04 -21.81
CA GLU A 45 -37.00 -3.64 -22.03
C GLU A 45 -35.81 -2.74 -22.42
N MET A 46 -35.15 -3.05 -23.54
CA MET A 46 -34.09 -2.18 -24.10
C MET A 46 -33.97 -2.24 -25.63
N GLU A 47 -35.10 -2.15 -26.34
CA GLU A 47 -35.12 -1.70 -27.74
C GLU A 47 -35.97 -0.42 -27.84
N GLN A 48 -35.52 0.53 -28.67
CA GLN A 48 -36.15 1.84 -28.93
C GLN A 48 -36.08 2.89 -27.80
N SER A 49 -34.90 3.49 -27.63
CA SER A 49 -34.85 4.96 -27.53
C SER A 49 -33.72 5.50 -28.41
N SER A 50 -33.93 6.64 -29.07
CA SER A 50 -32.92 7.34 -29.87
C SER A 50 -32.31 8.49 -29.06
N ALA A 51 -31.90 8.20 -27.84
CA ALA A 51 -31.30 9.17 -26.93
C ALA A 51 -29.84 9.47 -27.30
N ASP A 52 -29.38 10.68 -27.01
CA ASP A 52 -27.95 11.02 -27.03
C ASP A 52 -27.23 10.25 -25.91
N PRO A 53 -26.19 9.45 -26.19
CA PRO A 53 -25.42 8.75 -25.16
C PRO A 53 -24.78 9.69 -24.11
N SER A 54 -24.60 10.99 -24.40
CA SER A 54 -24.17 11.95 -23.39
C SER A 54 -25.20 12.14 -22.27
N ALA A 55 -26.50 12.07 -22.58
CA ALA A 55 -27.57 12.27 -21.60
C ALA A 55 -27.65 11.13 -20.59
N ASP A 56 -27.40 9.89 -21.03
CA ASP A 56 -27.33 8.70 -20.15
C ASP A 56 -26.11 8.78 -19.21
N ILE A 57 -24.93 9.14 -19.74
CA ILE A 57 -23.73 9.39 -18.91
C ILE A 57 -23.98 10.48 -17.87
N ASN A 58 -24.61 11.59 -18.26
CA ASN A 58 -24.93 12.70 -17.36
C ASN A 58 -25.92 12.27 -16.26
N HIS A 59 -26.92 11.43 -16.58
CA HIS A 59 -27.81 10.83 -15.59
C HIS A 59 -27.06 9.94 -14.60
N LEU A 60 -26.21 9.04 -15.08
CA LEU A 60 -25.41 8.14 -14.24
C LEU A 60 -24.47 8.89 -13.29
N ILE A 61 -23.93 10.05 -13.70
CA ILE A 61 -23.11 10.91 -12.83
C ILE A 61 -23.95 11.50 -11.69
N LEU A 62 -25.14 12.00 -11.98
CA LEU A 62 -26.06 12.57 -10.97
C LEU A 62 -26.63 11.49 -10.03
N GLU A 63 -26.93 10.30 -10.56
CA GLU A 63 -27.29 9.11 -9.78
C GLU A 63 -26.16 8.74 -8.80
N THR A 64 -24.91 8.71 -9.29
CA THR A 64 -23.72 8.43 -8.46
C THR A 64 -23.55 9.46 -7.33
N LEU A 65 -23.73 10.76 -7.62
CA LEU A 65 -23.70 11.83 -6.62
C LEU A 65 -24.79 11.67 -5.54
N SER A 66 -25.99 11.22 -5.93
CA SER A 66 -27.08 10.97 -4.98
C SER A 66 -26.79 9.78 -4.07
N VAL A 67 -26.27 8.66 -4.62
CA VAL A 67 -26.04 7.42 -3.86
C VAL A 67 -24.87 7.55 -2.88
N ILE A 68 -23.78 8.21 -3.27
CA ILE A 68 -22.58 8.35 -2.41
C ILE A 68 -22.87 9.06 -1.08
N ARG A 69 -23.90 9.91 -1.03
CA ARG A 69 -24.33 10.60 0.20
C ARG A 69 -24.96 9.67 1.26
N ASP A 70 -25.51 8.54 0.85
CA ASP A 70 -26.10 7.52 1.74
C ASP A 70 -25.24 6.23 1.81
N LEU A 71 -24.00 6.24 1.30
CA LEU A 71 -23.03 5.17 1.57
C LEU A 71 -22.56 5.23 3.02
N VAL A 72 -22.73 4.12 3.73
CA VAL A 72 -22.46 4.00 5.16
C VAL A 72 -21.16 3.21 5.35
N ASN A 73 -21.11 1.93 4.96
CA ASN A 73 -20.00 1.03 5.27
C ASN A 73 -18.99 0.93 4.12
N ASN A 74 -17.70 0.82 4.46
CA ASN A 74 -16.61 0.61 3.49
C ASN A 74 -16.70 -0.75 2.75
N ASP A 75 -17.45 -1.72 3.28
CA ASP A 75 -17.71 -3.02 2.65
C ASP A 75 -18.83 -3.00 1.57
N GLN A 76 -19.46 -1.85 1.31
CA GLN A 76 -20.54 -1.75 0.31
C GLN A 76 -19.97 -1.74 -1.12
N GLU A 77 -20.59 -2.50 -2.03
CA GLU A 77 -20.21 -2.48 -3.45
C GLU A 77 -20.35 -1.08 -4.07
N PRO A 78 -19.49 -0.68 -5.02
CA PRO A 78 -19.59 0.62 -5.67
C PRO A 78 -20.98 0.84 -6.31
N PRO A 79 -21.52 2.07 -6.33
CA PRO A 79 -22.83 2.36 -6.89
C PRO A 79 -22.99 1.78 -8.31
N GLY A 80 -24.13 1.12 -8.59
CA GLY A 80 -24.37 0.51 -9.90
C GLY A 80 -24.25 1.48 -11.08
N SER A 81 -24.49 2.77 -10.83
CA SER A 81 -24.22 3.88 -11.75
C SER A 81 -22.72 4.10 -12.02
N LEU A 82 -21.87 4.05 -11.00
CA LEU A 82 -20.42 4.14 -11.11
C LEU A 82 -19.84 2.92 -11.85
N LEU A 83 -20.36 1.72 -11.58
CA LEU A 83 -19.99 0.51 -12.32
C LEU A 83 -20.34 0.62 -13.82
N LYS A 84 -21.52 1.16 -14.17
CA LYS A 84 -21.88 1.46 -15.57
C LYS A 84 -20.94 2.49 -16.20
N LEU A 85 -20.60 3.58 -15.48
CA LEU A 85 -19.66 4.60 -15.96
C LEU A 85 -18.27 4.00 -16.22
N ASN A 86 -17.78 3.11 -15.36
CA ASN A 86 -16.51 2.40 -15.55
C ASN A 86 -16.55 1.45 -16.75
N LEU A 87 -17.66 0.75 -16.99
CA LEU A 87 -17.85 -0.08 -18.19
C LEU A 87 -17.90 0.74 -19.50
N ILE A 88 -18.39 1.98 -19.46
CA ILE A 88 -18.31 2.92 -20.59
C ILE A 88 -16.86 3.41 -20.76
N ALA A 89 -16.16 3.69 -19.66
CA ALA A 89 -14.80 4.21 -19.62
C ALA A 89 -13.69 3.19 -19.96
N ASP A 90 -14.01 1.89 -20.00
CA ASP A 90 -13.12 0.83 -20.49
C ASP A 90 -12.69 1.02 -21.96
N LYS A 91 -13.45 1.84 -22.72
CA LYS A 91 -13.09 2.29 -24.07
C LYS A 91 -12.63 3.75 -24.05
N GLU A 92 -11.52 4.04 -24.73
CA GLU A 92 -10.91 5.39 -24.76
C GLU A 92 -11.86 6.53 -25.17
N GLU A 93 -12.74 6.30 -26.16
CA GLU A 93 -13.75 7.29 -26.56
C GLU A 93 -14.82 7.50 -25.46
N GLY A 94 -15.23 6.42 -24.79
CA GLY A 94 -16.16 6.45 -23.67
C GLY A 94 -15.55 7.14 -22.44
N TRP A 95 -14.28 6.88 -22.13
CA TRP A 95 -13.53 7.59 -21.10
C TRP A 95 -13.51 9.10 -21.37
N GLN A 96 -13.24 9.52 -22.61
CA GLN A 96 -13.33 10.94 -22.99
C GLN A 96 -14.75 11.49 -23.00
N MET A 97 -15.80 10.68 -23.08
CA MET A 97 -17.17 11.14 -22.88
C MET A 97 -17.45 11.34 -21.39
N VAL A 98 -17.20 10.33 -20.55
CA VAL A 98 -17.43 10.41 -19.10
C VAL A 98 -16.64 11.53 -18.44
N VAL A 99 -15.35 11.73 -18.77
CA VAL A 99 -14.55 12.80 -18.16
C VAL A 99 -15.00 14.20 -18.58
N ARG A 100 -15.51 14.39 -19.82
CA ARG A 100 -16.13 15.67 -20.21
C ARG A 100 -17.48 15.86 -19.52
N SER A 101 -18.33 14.83 -19.52
CA SER A 101 -19.59 14.84 -18.78
C SER A 101 -19.40 15.13 -17.28
N LEU A 102 -18.32 14.66 -16.65
CA LEU A 102 -17.98 15.03 -15.27
C LEU A 102 -17.64 16.52 -15.12
N ILE A 103 -16.89 17.08 -16.08
CA ILE A 103 -16.57 18.52 -16.11
C ILE A 103 -17.83 19.36 -16.32
N ASP A 104 -18.71 18.96 -17.24
CA ASP A 104 -19.89 19.70 -17.67
C ASP A 104 -21.11 19.53 -16.72
N THR A 105 -21.26 18.36 -16.07
CA THR A 105 -22.47 17.98 -15.31
C THR A 105 -22.31 18.12 -13.79
N VAL A 106 -21.13 17.90 -13.21
CA VAL A 106 -20.98 17.87 -11.75
C VAL A 106 -21.22 19.27 -11.17
N PRO A 107 -22.28 19.47 -10.37
CA PRO A 107 -22.72 20.80 -9.94
C PRO A 107 -21.67 21.47 -9.05
N HIS A 108 -21.62 22.80 -9.11
CA HIS A 108 -20.69 23.57 -8.28
C HIS A 108 -21.11 23.67 -6.81
N GLU A 109 -22.43 23.64 -6.55
CA GLU A 109 -23.01 23.70 -5.20
C GLU A 109 -22.90 22.40 -4.38
N ASP A 110 -22.65 21.24 -5.01
CA ASP A 110 -22.53 19.98 -4.25
C ASP A 110 -21.13 19.80 -3.66
N ALA A 111 -21.07 19.73 -2.33
CA ALA A 111 -19.85 19.56 -1.55
C ALA A 111 -19.13 18.21 -1.76
N LEU A 112 -19.81 17.20 -2.32
CA LEU A 112 -19.22 15.91 -2.70
C LEU A 112 -18.76 15.89 -4.18
N GLY A 113 -19.15 16.88 -4.99
CA GLY A 113 -18.79 16.97 -6.41
C GLY A 113 -17.31 16.71 -6.72
N PRO A 114 -16.37 17.43 -6.06
CA PRO A 114 -14.92 17.21 -6.26
C PRO A 114 -14.45 15.79 -5.87
N ALA A 115 -15.02 15.22 -4.82
CA ALA A 115 -14.72 13.86 -4.38
C ALA A 115 -15.21 12.82 -5.39
N VAL A 116 -16.41 12.98 -5.97
CA VAL A 116 -16.95 12.05 -6.99
C VAL A 116 -16.16 12.10 -8.31
N ILE A 117 -15.68 13.29 -8.73
CA ILE A 117 -14.76 13.38 -9.89
C ILE A 117 -13.47 12.59 -9.62
N THR A 118 -12.94 12.68 -8.41
CA THR A 118 -11.69 12.00 -8.02
C THR A 118 -11.91 10.49 -7.90
N LEU A 119 -12.97 10.05 -7.22
CA LEU A 119 -13.35 8.64 -7.05
C LEU A 119 -13.63 7.95 -8.39
N PHE A 120 -14.35 8.59 -9.33
CA PHE A 120 -14.49 8.03 -10.67
C PHE A 120 -13.12 7.84 -11.33
N LEU A 121 -12.25 8.86 -11.27
CA LEU A 121 -10.91 8.76 -11.84
C LEU A 121 -10.01 7.75 -11.09
N ASP A 122 -10.28 7.43 -9.83
CA ASP A 122 -9.55 6.42 -9.02
C ASP A 122 -9.93 5.01 -9.47
N GLU A 123 -11.23 4.75 -9.61
CA GLU A 123 -11.78 3.45 -10.02
C GLU A 123 -11.70 3.21 -11.55
N SER A 124 -11.60 4.27 -12.36
CA SER A 124 -11.50 4.15 -13.82
C SER A 124 -10.16 3.56 -14.28
N PRO A 125 -10.11 2.84 -15.42
CA PRO A 125 -8.84 2.44 -16.03
C PRO A 125 -7.93 3.64 -16.32
N LEU A 126 -6.65 3.53 -15.94
CA LEU A 126 -5.65 4.57 -16.21
C LEU A 126 -5.59 4.90 -17.72
N PRO A 127 -5.78 6.18 -18.11
CA PRO A 127 -5.87 6.56 -19.52
C PRO A 127 -4.51 6.52 -20.22
N ALA A 128 -4.53 6.21 -21.52
CA ALA A 128 -3.37 6.36 -22.37
C ALA A 128 -2.92 7.83 -22.46
N LYS A 129 -1.63 8.06 -22.71
CA LYS A 129 -1.06 9.40 -22.88
C LYS A 129 -1.79 10.18 -23.98
N GLU A 130 -2.15 9.49 -25.05
CA GLU A 130 -2.87 9.99 -26.21
C GLU A 130 -4.33 10.34 -25.88
N ALA A 131 -4.95 9.65 -24.90
CA ALA A 131 -6.29 9.97 -24.40
C ALA A 131 -6.26 11.31 -23.64
N VAL A 132 -5.27 11.48 -22.77
CA VAL A 132 -5.08 12.70 -21.95
C VAL A 132 -4.67 13.89 -22.82
N SER A 133 -3.75 13.70 -23.76
CA SER A 133 -3.38 14.76 -24.72
C SER A 133 -4.56 15.18 -25.60
N ARG A 134 -5.40 14.25 -26.06
CA ARG A 134 -6.64 14.57 -26.79
C ARG A 134 -7.71 15.23 -25.91
N LEU A 135 -7.81 14.88 -24.63
CA LEU A 135 -8.67 15.58 -23.67
C LEU A 135 -8.23 17.04 -23.50
N LEU A 136 -6.95 17.28 -23.18
CA LEU A 136 -6.41 18.63 -22.98
C LEU A 136 -6.53 19.50 -24.25
N PHE A 137 -6.29 18.91 -25.43
CA PHE A 137 -6.52 19.57 -26.72
C PHE A 137 -8.00 19.93 -26.93
N ARG A 138 -8.93 19.02 -26.62
CA ARG A 138 -10.39 19.27 -26.69
C ARG A 138 -10.87 20.29 -25.66
N LEU A 139 -10.20 20.41 -24.51
CA LEU A 139 -10.47 21.44 -23.51
C LEU A 139 -9.93 22.83 -23.90
N ASN A 140 -9.01 22.93 -24.87
CA ASN A 140 -8.53 24.19 -25.47
C ASN A 140 -8.17 25.29 -24.44
N LEU A 141 -7.47 24.89 -23.36
CA LEU A 141 -7.24 25.72 -22.17
C LEU A 141 -6.71 27.15 -22.43
N PRO A 142 -5.82 27.43 -23.41
CA PRO A 142 -5.36 28.79 -23.71
C PRO A 142 -6.46 29.73 -24.21
N SER A 143 -7.52 29.18 -24.82
CA SER A 143 -8.64 29.95 -25.39
C SER A 143 -9.81 30.12 -24.41
N CYS A 144 -9.84 29.34 -23.33
CA CYS A 144 -10.95 29.31 -22.37
C CYS A 144 -10.97 30.55 -21.47
N SER A 145 -11.74 31.56 -21.86
CA SER A 145 -12.07 32.69 -20.99
C SER A 145 -13.26 32.38 -20.07
N PHE A 146 -13.35 33.06 -18.93
CA PHE A 146 -14.52 33.05 -18.04
C PHE A 146 -15.81 33.63 -18.67
N GLN A 147 -15.78 34.02 -19.95
CA GLN A 147 -16.96 34.38 -20.74
C GLN A 147 -17.45 33.19 -21.59
N SER A 148 -16.60 32.20 -21.84
CA SER A 148 -16.90 31.02 -22.68
C SER A 148 -17.52 29.86 -21.88
N HIS A 149 -17.14 29.70 -20.60
CA HIS A 149 -17.65 28.66 -19.70
C HIS A 149 -17.95 29.24 -18.31
N PRO A 150 -18.93 28.67 -17.57
CA PRO A 150 -19.21 29.09 -16.20
C PRO A 150 -18.07 28.68 -15.25
N TRP A 151 -17.90 29.40 -14.15
CA TRP A 151 -16.80 29.15 -13.20
C TRP A 151 -16.78 27.72 -12.61
N GLY A 152 -17.94 27.07 -12.46
CA GLY A 152 -18.03 25.68 -12.04
C GLY A 152 -17.37 24.69 -13.01
N TRP A 153 -17.40 24.98 -14.32
CA TRP A 153 -16.68 24.23 -15.35
C TRP A 153 -15.16 24.36 -15.14
N HIS A 154 -14.68 25.59 -14.96
CA HIS A 154 -13.28 25.87 -14.68
C HIS A 154 -12.79 25.17 -13.38
N ARG A 155 -13.63 25.12 -12.34
CA ARG A 155 -13.39 24.34 -11.11
C ARG A 155 -13.18 22.85 -11.43
N ASN A 156 -14.14 22.25 -12.15
CA ASN A 156 -14.13 20.83 -12.47
C ASN A 156 -12.93 20.44 -13.36
N VAL A 157 -12.55 21.29 -14.32
CA VAL A 157 -11.32 21.15 -15.12
C VAL A 157 -10.08 21.06 -14.22
N CYS A 158 -9.96 21.94 -13.21
CA CYS A 158 -8.80 21.93 -12.32
C CYS A 158 -8.77 20.67 -11.43
N ILE A 159 -9.93 20.19 -10.95
CA ILE A 159 -10.06 18.93 -10.22
C ILE A 159 -9.59 17.74 -11.08
N VAL A 160 -10.06 17.66 -12.34
CA VAL A 160 -9.62 16.61 -13.28
C VAL A 160 -8.12 16.68 -13.55
N ILE A 161 -7.56 17.87 -13.79
CA ILE A 161 -6.11 18.04 -14.02
C ILE A 161 -5.30 17.59 -12.80
N GLY A 162 -5.70 17.98 -11.59
CA GLY A 162 -5.03 17.56 -10.35
C GLY A 162 -5.10 16.06 -10.09
N SER A 163 -6.29 15.47 -10.28
CA SER A 163 -6.54 14.03 -10.05
C SER A 163 -5.89 13.13 -11.10
N LEU A 164 -5.59 13.66 -12.30
CA LEU A 164 -4.75 13.00 -13.29
C LEU A 164 -3.26 13.17 -12.98
N ALA A 165 -2.83 14.34 -12.51
CA ALA A 165 -1.42 14.62 -12.18
C ALA A 165 -0.87 13.71 -11.09
N GLU A 166 -1.68 13.43 -10.07
CA GLU A 166 -1.41 12.51 -8.96
C GLU A 166 -1.22 11.05 -9.38
N LYS A 167 -1.75 10.65 -10.55
CA LYS A 167 -1.72 9.26 -11.05
C LYS A 167 -0.69 9.03 -12.15
N MET A 168 -0.44 10.04 -12.97
CA MET A 168 0.46 9.92 -14.11
C MET A 168 1.92 10.10 -13.69
N ALA A 169 2.47 9.10 -13.00
CA ALA A 169 3.86 9.10 -12.54
C ALA A 169 4.89 9.19 -13.69
N GLY A 170 6.12 9.62 -13.36
CA GLY A 170 7.26 9.64 -14.29
C GLY A 170 7.06 10.55 -15.50
N ALA A 171 7.48 10.08 -16.68
CA ALA A 171 7.38 10.81 -17.96
C ALA A 171 5.93 10.99 -18.48
N SER A 172 4.95 10.33 -17.84
CA SER A 172 3.53 10.52 -18.13
C SER A 172 3.01 11.84 -17.54
N SER A 173 3.55 12.32 -16.42
CA SER A 173 3.16 13.63 -15.83
C SER A 173 3.37 14.79 -16.80
N SER A 174 4.42 14.70 -17.63
CA SER A 174 4.78 15.68 -18.65
C SER A 174 3.74 15.82 -19.78
N SER A 175 2.80 14.88 -19.95
CA SER A 175 1.66 15.07 -20.88
C SER A 175 0.53 15.93 -20.31
N ILE A 176 0.47 16.10 -18.98
CA ILE A 176 -0.47 17.02 -18.32
C ILE A 176 0.20 18.38 -18.11
N CYS A 177 1.46 18.39 -17.69
CA CYS A 177 2.25 19.60 -17.39
C CYS A 177 2.73 20.35 -18.66
N THR A 178 1.82 20.55 -19.61
CA THR A 178 2.05 21.35 -20.82
C THR A 178 2.17 22.84 -20.46
N LYS A 179 2.78 23.63 -21.36
CA LYS A 179 2.81 25.10 -21.20
C LYS A 179 1.39 25.67 -21.05
N ASP A 180 0.47 25.18 -21.87
CA ASP A 180 -0.93 25.60 -21.91
C ASP A 180 -1.64 25.32 -20.58
N THR A 181 -1.46 24.13 -20.02
CA THR A 181 -1.97 23.76 -18.69
C THR A 181 -1.38 24.64 -17.59
N MET A 182 -0.06 24.85 -17.58
CA MET A 182 0.60 25.69 -16.57
C MET A 182 0.13 27.15 -16.65
N THR A 183 0.09 27.73 -17.84
CA THR A 183 -0.40 29.10 -18.06
C THR A 183 -1.87 29.25 -17.65
N TYR A 184 -2.73 28.27 -17.97
CA TYR A 184 -4.13 28.26 -17.53
C TYR A 184 -4.27 28.23 -16.00
N LEU A 185 -3.57 27.31 -15.32
CA LEU A 185 -3.63 27.20 -13.85
C LEU A 185 -3.06 28.43 -13.14
N LEU A 186 -1.96 29.01 -13.62
CA LEU A 186 -1.37 30.23 -13.04
C LEU A 186 -2.28 31.46 -13.28
N ASN A 187 -2.89 31.60 -14.47
CA ASN A 187 -3.85 32.66 -14.77
C ASN A 187 -5.15 32.59 -13.92
N ASN A 188 -5.42 31.43 -13.32
CA ASN A 188 -6.53 31.22 -12.40
C ASN A 188 -6.20 31.61 -10.96
N LEU A 189 -4.93 31.79 -10.57
CA LEU A 189 -4.54 32.21 -9.21
C LEU A 189 -4.78 33.71 -8.94
N HIS A 190 -5.11 34.49 -9.97
CA HIS A 190 -5.26 35.94 -9.85
C HIS A 190 -6.45 36.32 -8.94
N TYR A 191 -6.26 37.32 -8.07
CA TYR A 191 -7.17 37.63 -6.94
C TYR A 191 -8.62 38.00 -7.32
N ASN A 192 -8.90 38.28 -8.60
CA ASN A 192 -10.24 38.60 -9.12
C ASN A 192 -11.00 37.38 -9.68
N ARG A 193 -10.42 36.18 -9.59
CA ARG A 193 -11.08 34.92 -9.97
C ARG A 193 -11.98 34.40 -8.83
N PRO A 194 -12.97 33.55 -9.13
CA PRO A 194 -13.75 32.85 -8.11
C PRO A 194 -12.85 31.99 -7.22
N ALA A 195 -13.08 32.03 -5.90
CA ALA A 195 -12.18 31.45 -4.91
C ALA A 195 -12.04 29.93 -5.04
N GLU A 196 -13.10 29.25 -5.51
CA GLU A 196 -13.16 27.83 -5.81
C GLU A 196 -12.20 27.49 -6.97
N VAL A 197 -12.13 28.34 -7.99
CA VAL A 197 -11.25 28.13 -9.14
C VAL A 197 -9.80 28.42 -8.77
N ILE A 198 -9.53 29.42 -7.92
CA ILE A 198 -8.20 29.66 -7.34
C ILE A 198 -7.75 28.43 -6.54
N LEU A 199 -8.59 27.95 -5.61
CA LEU A 199 -8.31 26.83 -4.72
C LEU A 199 -7.95 25.55 -5.49
N PHE A 200 -8.80 25.13 -6.42
CA PHE A 200 -8.54 23.90 -7.19
C PHE A 200 -7.44 24.07 -8.24
N SER A 201 -7.15 25.29 -8.72
CA SER A 201 -5.97 25.54 -9.57
C SER A 201 -4.67 25.41 -8.77
N LEU A 202 -4.65 25.90 -7.53
CA LEU A 202 -3.52 25.74 -6.62
C LEU A 202 -3.29 24.25 -6.28
N ILE A 203 -4.33 23.52 -5.87
CA ILE A 203 -4.21 22.07 -5.58
C ILE A 203 -3.76 21.29 -6.83
N ALA A 204 -4.18 21.68 -8.03
CA ALA A 204 -3.67 21.08 -9.27
C ALA A 204 -2.18 21.38 -9.52
N LEU A 205 -1.70 22.58 -9.21
CA LEU A 205 -0.28 22.93 -9.28
C LEU A 205 0.55 22.17 -8.22
N GLU A 206 0.04 22.00 -7.01
CA GLU A 206 0.67 21.17 -5.96
C GLU A 206 0.81 19.70 -6.41
N LYS A 207 -0.26 19.11 -6.97
CA LYS A 207 -0.25 17.73 -7.48
C LYS A 207 0.67 17.58 -8.70
N LEU A 208 0.73 18.57 -9.60
CA LEU A 208 1.72 18.61 -10.68
C LEU A 208 3.17 18.71 -10.16
N ALA A 209 3.39 19.45 -9.07
CA ALA A 209 4.70 19.66 -8.44
C ALA A 209 5.24 18.45 -7.65
N GLN A 210 4.55 17.31 -7.65
CA GLN A 210 5.08 16.05 -7.11
C GLN A 210 6.34 15.58 -7.87
N THR A 211 6.53 15.97 -9.14
CA THR A 211 7.80 15.74 -9.86
C THR A 211 8.73 16.95 -9.78
N THR A 212 10.02 16.69 -9.59
CA THR A 212 11.05 17.75 -9.44
C THR A 212 11.11 18.69 -10.65
N GLU A 213 10.90 18.15 -11.86
CA GLU A 213 10.92 18.89 -13.13
C GLU A 213 9.74 19.87 -13.24
N ASN A 214 8.53 19.40 -12.95
CA ASN A 214 7.32 20.24 -12.93
C ASN A 214 7.46 21.33 -11.84
N ARG A 215 7.87 20.95 -10.63
CA ARG A 215 8.05 21.88 -9.50
C ARG A 215 9.07 22.99 -9.81
N LEU A 216 10.23 22.65 -10.37
CA LEU A 216 11.25 23.63 -10.77
C LEU A 216 10.77 24.53 -11.93
N THR A 217 9.79 24.10 -12.72
CA THR A 217 9.21 24.90 -13.80
C THR A 217 8.13 25.84 -13.27
N ILE A 218 7.24 25.36 -12.40
CA ILE A 218 6.25 26.19 -11.70
C ILE A 218 6.95 27.25 -10.82
N LEU A 219 7.98 26.87 -10.06
CA LEU A 219 8.81 27.81 -9.27
C LEU A 219 9.40 28.95 -10.11
N ARG A 220 9.91 28.65 -11.32
CA ARG A 220 10.44 29.69 -12.21
C ARG A 220 9.34 30.64 -12.67
N LEU A 221 8.18 30.13 -13.10
CA LEU A 221 7.05 30.96 -13.54
C LEU A 221 6.47 31.83 -12.41
N LEU A 222 6.44 31.32 -11.16
CA LEU A 222 6.06 32.11 -9.98
C LEU A 222 7.06 33.23 -9.67
N ASN A 223 8.36 32.96 -9.82
CA ASN A 223 9.43 33.94 -9.58
C ASN A 223 9.65 34.93 -10.75
N GLU A 224 9.21 34.59 -11.96
CA GLU A 224 9.21 35.44 -13.16
C GLU A 224 8.01 36.42 -13.19
N SER A 225 7.05 36.27 -12.28
CA SER A 225 5.88 37.15 -12.15
C SER A 225 6.20 38.44 -11.38
N GLU A 226 5.65 39.59 -11.79
CA GLU A 226 5.89 40.90 -11.13
C GLU A 226 5.56 40.89 -9.62
N GLN A 227 4.58 40.09 -9.22
CA GLN A 227 4.32 39.69 -7.83
C GLN A 227 4.00 38.20 -7.83
N ASN A 228 4.56 37.45 -6.87
CA ASN A 228 4.27 36.03 -6.70
C ASN A 228 2.79 35.88 -6.27
N PRO A 229 1.92 35.23 -7.07
CA PRO A 229 0.49 35.16 -6.77
C PRO A 229 0.21 34.39 -5.48
N LEU A 230 1.07 33.44 -5.08
CA LEU A 230 0.88 32.72 -3.81
C LEU A 230 1.10 33.64 -2.60
N GLU A 231 2.07 34.56 -2.66
CA GLU A 231 2.32 35.55 -1.61
C GLU A 231 1.20 36.61 -1.54
N MET A 232 0.52 36.89 -2.65
CA MET A 232 -0.69 37.73 -2.67
C MET A 232 -1.89 37.02 -2.04
N LEU A 233 -2.03 35.71 -2.26
CA LEU A 233 -3.10 34.88 -1.70
C LEU A 233 -2.87 34.52 -0.23
N GLU A 234 -1.62 34.44 0.24
CA GLU A 234 -1.30 34.29 1.68
C GLU A 234 -1.79 35.50 2.49
N ARG A 235 -1.54 36.72 2.02
CA ARG A 235 -1.97 37.99 2.66
C ARG A 235 -3.48 38.14 2.82
N TRP A 236 -4.28 37.23 2.23
CA TRP A 236 -5.71 37.14 2.52
C TRP A 236 -5.99 36.79 3.99
N MET A 237 -5.04 36.17 4.71
CA MET A 237 -5.15 35.92 6.15
C MET A 237 -5.23 37.22 6.98
N ASP A 238 -4.59 38.30 6.52
CA ASP A 238 -4.54 39.59 7.23
C ASP A 238 -5.83 40.41 7.08
N ASP A 239 -6.68 40.07 6.10
CA ASP A 239 -7.93 40.77 5.80
C ASP A 239 -9.14 40.04 6.41
N ALA A 240 -9.64 40.57 7.52
CA ALA A 240 -10.80 40.03 8.24
C ALA A 240 -12.11 40.02 7.42
N VAL A 241 -12.24 40.86 6.38
CA VAL A 241 -13.40 40.84 5.47
C VAL A 241 -13.26 39.69 4.48
N ILE A 242 -12.06 39.45 3.96
CA ILE A 242 -11.76 38.28 3.12
C ILE A 242 -11.92 36.97 3.91
N MET A 243 -11.39 36.89 5.14
CA MET A 243 -11.49 35.72 6.01
C MET A 243 -12.91 35.45 6.53
N SER A 244 -13.87 36.35 6.33
CA SER A 244 -15.29 36.05 6.56
C SER A 244 -15.88 35.01 5.59
N ASN A 245 -15.20 34.74 4.45
CA ASN A 245 -15.64 33.79 3.44
C ASN A 245 -14.91 32.42 3.60
N PRO A 246 -15.63 31.31 3.86
CA PRO A 246 -15.02 29.99 4.07
C PRO A 246 -14.17 29.45 2.92
N VAL A 247 -14.44 29.81 1.66
CA VAL A 247 -13.63 29.35 0.51
C VAL A 247 -12.35 30.17 0.40
N LYS A 248 -12.40 31.48 0.67
CA LYS A 248 -11.20 32.32 0.71
C LYS A 248 -10.25 31.94 1.86
N MET A 249 -10.78 31.51 3.01
CA MET A 249 -9.96 30.92 4.08
C MET A 249 -9.17 29.68 3.60
N GLN A 250 -9.82 28.78 2.83
CA GLN A 250 -9.16 27.60 2.26
C GLN A 250 -8.07 27.98 1.25
N VAL A 251 -8.32 29.00 0.42
CA VAL A 251 -7.31 29.55 -0.53
C VAL A 251 -6.09 30.08 0.20
N ALA A 252 -6.29 30.94 1.21
CA ALA A 252 -5.20 31.56 1.96
C ALA A 252 -4.36 30.50 2.71
N PHE A 253 -5.03 29.54 3.35
CA PHE A 253 -4.41 28.39 4.00
C PHE A 253 -3.56 27.55 3.03
N CYS A 254 -4.12 27.20 1.86
CA CYS A 254 -3.37 26.41 0.88
C CYS A 254 -2.18 27.18 0.32
N ALA A 255 -2.32 28.49 0.06
CA ALA A 255 -1.24 29.32 -0.46
C ALA A 255 -0.06 29.41 0.52
N GLN A 256 -0.34 29.68 1.80
CA GLN A 256 0.64 29.64 2.88
C GLN A 256 1.32 28.27 3.00
N TRP A 257 0.53 27.18 3.08
CA TRP A 257 1.07 25.83 3.22
C TRP A 257 1.94 25.43 2.01
N SER A 258 1.55 25.84 0.80
CA SER A 258 2.31 25.67 -0.43
C SER A 258 3.66 26.40 -0.40
N LEU A 259 3.71 27.65 0.07
CA LEU A 259 4.95 28.43 0.20
C LEU A 259 5.90 27.84 1.26
N ASP A 260 5.36 27.31 2.35
CA ASP A 260 6.15 26.68 3.41
C ASP A 260 6.70 25.29 3.02
N ASN A 261 5.98 24.50 2.19
CA ASN A 261 6.31 23.09 1.94
C ASN A 261 6.74 22.74 0.50
N ILE A 262 6.13 23.32 -0.53
CA ILE A 262 6.32 22.92 -1.94
C ILE A 262 7.09 23.98 -2.73
N PHE A 263 6.54 25.20 -2.80
CA PHE A 263 7.02 26.32 -3.58
C PHE A 263 7.90 27.26 -2.75
N VAL A 264 8.85 26.66 -2.03
CA VAL A 264 9.71 27.33 -1.05
C VAL A 264 10.60 28.39 -1.70
N ASN A 265 10.45 29.63 -1.24
CA ASN A 265 11.33 30.76 -1.55
C ASN A 265 12.27 31.02 -0.35
N ASP A 266 13.58 30.88 -0.53
CA ASP A 266 14.58 31.05 0.56
C ASP A 266 14.68 32.49 1.10
N SER A 267 14.06 33.49 0.46
CA SER A 267 13.95 34.86 1.01
C SER A 267 12.70 35.12 1.86
N ARG A 268 11.75 34.17 1.93
CA ARG A 268 10.52 34.29 2.73
C ARG A 268 10.65 33.59 4.08
N THR A 269 10.31 34.29 5.16
CA THR A 269 10.18 33.74 6.51
C THR A 269 9.06 32.69 6.56
N TYR A 270 9.31 31.49 7.08
CA TYR A 270 8.28 30.46 7.29
C TYR A 270 7.20 30.92 8.26
N SER A 271 5.95 30.52 8.02
CA SER A 271 4.80 30.96 8.83
C SER A 271 4.91 30.46 10.27
N CYS A 272 5.45 29.26 10.49
CA CYS A 272 5.74 28.70 11.81
C CYS A 272 6.74 29.52 12.66
N MET A 273 7.38 30.56 12.10
CA MET A 273 8.28 31.47 12.83
C MET A 273 7.65 32.86 13.08
N VAL A 274 6.42 33.11 12.62
CA VAL A 274 5.71 34.40 12.79
C VAL A 274 4.29 34.27 13.35
N THR A 275 3.67 33.09 13.31
CA THR A 275 2.37 32.82 13.94
C THR A 275 2.45 32.89 15.47
N ASP A 276 1.56 33.67 16.11
CA ASP A 276 1.48 33.70 17.58
C ASP A 276 0.79 32.45 18.13
N VAL A 277 1.60 31.53 18.63
CA VAL A 277 1.16 30.30 19.32
C VAL A 277 1.14 30.45 20.85
N THR A 278 1.34 31.66 21.39
CA THR A 278 1.33 31.92 22.84
C THR A 278 0.05 31.45 23.55
N PRO A 279 -1.18 31.75 23.09
CA PRO A 279 -2.41 31.34 23.78
C PRO A 279 -2.76 29.85 23.62
N ILE A 280 -2.06 29.11 22.75
CA ILE A 280 -2.35 27.72 22.41
C ILE A 280 -1.61 26.78 23.37
N ASN A 281 -2.35 26.02 24.16
CA ASN A 281 -1.85 24.95 25.04
C ASN A 281 -2.31 23.56 24.60
N ALA A 282 -3.31 23.47 23.72
CA ALA A 282 -3.76 22.24 23.07
C ALA A 282 -4.01 22.51 21.58
N MET A 283 -3.52 21.64 20.71
CA MET A 283 -3.60 21.75 19.24
C MET A 283 -3.70 20.36 18.60
N LEU A 284 -3.78 20.26 17.27
CA LEU A 284 -3.67 18.99 16.55
C LEU A 284 -2.23 18.46 16.62
N ASN A 285 -2.06 17.18 16.91
CA ASN A 285 -0.75 16.57 17.08
C ASN A 285 -0.12 16.24 15.72
N HIS A 286 0.77 17.13 15.27
CA HIS A 286 1.52 16.98 14.01
C HIS A 286 2.52 15.80 13.99
N SER A 287 2.63 15.03 15.08
CA SER A 287 3.39 13.77 15.16
C SER A 287 2.49 12.53 15.34
N ASP A 288 1.17 12.71 15.40
CA ASP A 288 0.15 11.65 15.55
C ASP A 288 -1.00 11.90 14.55
N VAL A 289 -0.61 11.86 13.27
CA VAL A 289 -1.40 12.25 12.09
C VAL A 289 -1.02 11.40 10.88
N SER A 290 -1.96 11.16 9.97
CA SER A 290 -1.72 10.51 8.67
C SER A 290 -0.83 11.34 7.74
N GLU A 291 -0.06 10.69 6.85
CA GLU A 291 1.09 11.30 6.15
C GLU A 291 0.75 12.51 5.24
N TYR A 292 -0.51 12.66 4.79
CA TYR A 292 -0.91 13.65 3.79
C TYR A 292 -1.85 14.74 4.31
N LEU A 293 -2.19 14.76 5.60
CA LEU A 293 -3.00 15.84 6.19
C LEU A 293 -2.19 17.14 6.29
N LYS A 294 -2.68 18.21 5.66
CA LYS A 294 -2.11 19.55 5.82
C LYS A 294 -2.57 20.12 7.16
N ILE A 295 -1.63 20.44 8.05
CA ILE A 295 -1.88 21.20 9.29
C ILE A 295 -1.26 22.60 9.16
N GLY A 296 -1.95 23.61 9.68
CA GLY A 296 -1.48 25.00 9.72
C GLY A 296 -0.37 25.25 10.76
N PRO A 297 0.33 26.40 10.70
CA PRO A 297 1.40 26.73 11.64
C PRO A 297 0.88 26.95 13.09
N ASP A 298 -0.42 27.16 13.26
CA ASP A 298 -1.12 27.25 14.54
C ASP A 298 -1.49 25.89 15.14
N GLY A 299 -1.38 24.79 14.38
CA GLY A 299 -1.88 23.47 14.76
C GLY A 299 -3.40 23.38 14.92
N LEU A 300 -4.17 24.38 14.48
CA LEU A 300 -5.63 24.41 14.65
C LEU A 300 -6.39 24.22 13.33
N ASN A 301 -5.80 24.59 12.20
CA ASN A 301 -6.41 24.41 10.88
C ASN A 301 -5.91 23.10 10.21
N ALA A 302 -6.83 22.24 9.74
CA ALA A 302 -6.48 20.97 9.09
C ALA A 302 -7.30 20.67 7.82
N ARG A 303 -6.60 20.20 6.77
CA ARG A 303 -7.15 19.90 5.43
C ARG A 303 -6.60 18.60 4.84
N CYS A 304 -7.46 17.81 4.19
CA CYS A 304 -7.06 16.73 3.29
C CYS A 304 -7.31 17.14 1.82
N ASP A 305 -6.38 16.78 0.91
CA ASP A 305 -6.54 16.95 -0.55
C ASP A 305 -6.23 15.67 -1.36
N VAL A 306 -5.88 14.56 -0.69
CA VAL A 306 -5.68 13.22 -1.29
C VAL A 306 -6.98 12.39 -1.19
N SER A 307 -7.04 11.22 -1.83
CA SER A 307 -8.24 10.35 -1.77
C SER A 307 -8.30 9.43 -0.54
N SER A 308 -7.22 9.29 0.24
CA SER A 308 -7.22 8.54 1.51
C SER A 308 -7.91 9.31 2.65
N PHE A 309 -8.39 8.57 3.65
CA PHE A 309 -9.16 9.11 4.77
C PHE A 309 -8.24 9.51 5.95
N GLU A 310 -7.53 10.61 5.74
CA GLU A 310 -6.49 11.10 6.64
C GLU A 310 -7.05 11.46 8.03
N SER A 311 -6.36 11.06 9.11
CA SER A 311 -6.85 11.14 10.49
C SER A 311 -5.82 11.75 11.45
N VAL A 312 -6.29 12.35 12.55
CA VAL A 312 -5.45 13.08 13.53
C VAL A 312 -6.06 13.08 14.95
N ARG A 313 -5.22 13.05 15.99
CA ARG A 313 -5.58 13.33 17.40
C ARG A 313 -5.05 14.70 17.85
N CYS A 314 -5.65 15.31 18.87
CA CYS A 314 -5.08 16.50 19.53
C CYS A 314 -3.91 16.14 20.46
N THR A 315 -3.15 17.13 20.91
CA THR A 315 -2.01 16.97 21.83
C THR A 315 -2.41 16.80 23.30
N PHE A 316 -3.66 17.10 23.69
CA PHE A 316 -4.11 16.99 25.08
C PHE A 316 -4.92 15.72 25.34
N GLU A 317 -4.46 14.95 26.33
CA GLU A 317 -5.11 13.74 26.83
C GLU A 317 -6.02 14.08 28.02
N VAL A 318 -7.33 13.83 27.89
CA VAL A 318 -8.28 13.94 29.00
C VAL A 318 -8.20 12.68 29.88
N PRO A 319 -7.82 12.79 31.17
CA PRO A 319 -7.81 11.65 32.09
C PRO A 319 -9.22 11.23 32.53
N GLN A 320 -9.49 9.92 32.64
CA GLN A 320 -10.79 9.40 33.06
C GLN A 320 -11.07 9.46 34.58
N ASP A 321 -10.04 9.56 35.41
CA ASP A 321 -10.18 9.76 36.86
C ASP A 321 -10.78 11.14 37.18
N ARG A 322 -10.44 12.13 36.34
CA ARG A 322 -11.04 13.47 36.31
C ARG A 322 -12.45 13.45 35.74
N LYS A 323 -13.41 13.12 36.62
CA LYS A 323 -14.86 13.25 36.40
C LYS A 323 -15.31 14.73 36.32
N ASP A 324 -14.81 15.40 35.30
CA ASP A 324 -15.13 16.75 34.86
C ASP A 324 -16.00 16.68 33.57
N VAL A 325 -16.50 17.82 33.11
CA VAL A 325 -17.12 17.96 31.78
C VAL A 325 -16.18 18.75 30.87
N TRP A 326 -15.88 18.21 29.70
CA TRP A 326 -14.89 18.74 28.76
C TRP A 326 -15.55 19.18 27.45
N TYR A 327 -14.99 20.21 26.80
CA TYR A 327 -15.55 20.78 25.59
C TYR A 327 -14.50 21.33 24.61
N TYR A 328 -14.74 21.14 23.32
CA TYR A 328 -14.06 21.87 22.24
C TYR A 328 -15.03 22.15 21.08
N GLU A 329 -14.66 23.06 20.17
CA GLU A 329 -15.40 23.34 18.93
C GLU A 329 -14.55 23.03 17.69
N ALA A 330 -15.20 22.72 16.57
CA ALA A 330 -14.58 22.77 15.24
C ALA A 330 -15.47 23.55 14.26
N GLN A 331 -14.91 24.56 13.60
CA GLN A 331 -15.55 25.34 12.54
C GLN A 331 -15.40 24.60 11.21
N ILE A 332 -16.53 24.28 10.59
CA ILE A 332 -16.63 23.55 9.33
C ILE A 332 -16.34 24.52 8.18
N LEU A 333 -15.28 24.29 7.38
CA LEU A 333 -15.02 25.10 6.17
C LEU A 333 -15.55 24.42 4.89
N THR A 334 -15.79 23.11 4.91
CA THR A 334 -16.32 22.33 3.78
C THR A 334 -17.43 21.39 4.23
N SER A 335 -18.47 21.21 3.42
CA SER A 335 -19.69 20.48 3.82
C SER A 335 -19.67 18.98 3.52
N GLY A 336 -18.54 18.41 3.11
CA GLY A 336 -18.40 16.99 2.73
C GLY A 336 -18.12 16.06 3.92
N VAL A 337 -17.71 14.82 3.63
CA VAL A 337 -17.52 13.75 4.62
C VAL A 337 -16.29 14.01 5.49
N MET A 338 -16.54 14.18 6.79
CA MET A 338 -15.56 14.19 7.86
C MET A 338 -16.18 13.47 9.06
N GLN A 339 -15.36 12.84 9.89
CA GLN A 339 -15.75 12.35 11.21
C GLN A 339 -15.05 13.22 12.25
N ILE A 340 -15.78 13.86 13.17
CA ILE A 340 -15.20 14.71 14.23
C ILE A 340 -15.69 14.23 15.59
N GLY A 341 -14.78 13.97 16.53
CA GLY A 341 -15.15 13.57 17.89
C GLY A 341 -13.97 13.14 18.77
N PHE A 342 -14.06 11.94 19.35
CA PHE A 342 -13.18 11.49 20.42
C PHE A 342 -12.53 10.14 20.11
N ALA A 343 -11.26 9.98 20.49
CA ALA A 343 -10.50 8.74 20.32
C ALA A 343 -9.55 8.50 21.50
N THR A 344 -9.18 7.24 21.73
CA THR A 344 -8.08 6.89 22.65
C THR A 344 -6.78 6.62 21.87
N LYS A 345 -5.66 6.37 22.57
CA LYS A 345 -4.40 5.89 21.95
C LYS A 345 -4.55 4.55 21.22
N LYS A 346 -5.50 3.70 21.64
CA LYS A 346 -5.77 2.37 21.03
C LYS A 346 -6.52 2.46 19.69
N SER A 347 -7.09 3.61 19.36
CA SER A 347 -7.69 3.84 18.05
C SER A 347 -6.60 3.91 16.98
N ARG A 348 -6.82 3.27 15.83
CA ARG A 348 -5.82 3.08 14.77
C ARG A 348 -6.30 3.67 13.45
N PHE A 349 -5.49 4.53 12.84
CA PHE A 349 -5.81 5.14 11.55
C PHE A 349 -5.44 4.19 10.41
N LEU A 350 -6.43 3.70 9.67
CA LEU A 350 -6.23 2.88 8.46
C LEU A 350 -6.70 3.68 7.23
N ASN A 351 -6.05 4.83 7.03
CA ASN A 351 -6.41 5.88 6.06
C ASN A 351 -6.55 5.37 4.61
N HIS A 352 -5.75 4.38 4.19
CA HIS A 352 -5.83 3.77 2.86
C HIS A 352 -6.90 2.67 2.74
N GLU A 353 -7.45 2.17 3.85
CA GLU A 353 -8.59 1.24 3.90
C GLU A 353 -9.91 1.97 4.17
N GLY A 354 -9.86 3.31 4.29
CA GLY A 354 -11.02 4.17 4.47
C GLY A 354 -11.57 4.24 5.90
N TYR A 355 -10.90 3.65 6.89
CA TYR A 355 -11.36 3.67 8.29
C TYR A 355 -10.77 4.86 9.07
N GLY A 356 -11.65 5.59 9.77
CA GLY A 356 -11.34 6.78 10.56
C GLY A 356 -11.92 6.77 11.98
N ILE A 357 -12.05 7.95 12.59
CA ILE A 357 -12.53 8.11 13.97
C ILE A 357 -14.00 7.69 14.06
N GLY A 358 -14.28 6.65 14.85
CA GLY A 358 -15.59 6.02 15.01
C GLY A 358 -15.74 4.71 14.26
N ASP A 359 -14.75 4.30 13.45
CA ASP A 359 -14.78 3.02 12.75
C ASP A 359 -14.17 1.87 13.57
N ASP A 360 -13.66 2.15 14.78
CA ASP A 360 -13.18 1.15 15.75
C ASP A 360 -13.92 1.22 17.10
N GLU A 361 -13.66 0.24 17.98
CA GLU A 361 -14.26 0.15 19.33
C GLU A 361 -13.64 1.13 20.35
N HIS A 362 -12.72 1.98 19.91
CA HIS A 362 -11.85 2.83 20.73
C HIS A 362 -11.94 4.33 20.37
N SER A 363 -12.93 4.67 19.54
CA SER A 363 -13.24 6.01 19.06
C SER A 363 -14.75 6.19 18.82
N ILE A 364 -15.20 7.44 18.76
CA ILE A 364 -16.59 7.83 18.49
C ILE A 364 -16.64 9.25 17.89
N ALA A 365 -17.36 9.42 16.78
CA ALA A 365 -17.42 10.70 16.06
C ALA A 365 -18.81 11.04 15.53
N TYR A 366 -19.01 12.31 15.17
CA TYR A 366 -20.15 12.75 14.36
C TYR A 366 -19.70 13.11 12.93
N ASP A 367 -20.43 12.59 11.96
CA ASP A 367 -20.38 12.95 10.54
C ASP A 367 -21.62 13.78 10.19
N GLY A 368 -21.43 15.09 10.09
CA GLY A 368 -22.51 16.02 9.75
C GLY A 368 -22.83 16.11 8.26
N CYS A 369 -22.15 15.36 7.38
CA CYS A 369 -22.54 15.26 5.97
C CYS A 369 -23.59 14.17 5.80
N ARG A 370 -23.30 12.97 6.32
CA ARG A 370 -24.20 11.80 6.30
C ARG A 370 -25.24 11.82 7.42
N ARG A 371 -25.03 12.65 8.46
CA ARG A 371 -25.83 12.79 9.70
C ARG A 371 -25.80 11.52 10.55
N LEU A 372 -24.59 11.00 10.76
CA LEU A 372 -24.32 9.74 11.44
C LEU A 372 -23.44 9.98 12.67
N VAL A 373 -23.74 9.33 13.79
CA VAL A 373 -22.78 9.10 14.87
C VAL A 373 -22.10 7.76 14.62
N TRP A 374 -20.77 7.76 14.53
CA TRP A 374 -19.92 6.61 14.22
C TRP A 374 -19.30 6.04 15.48
N HIS A 375 -19.49 4.74 15.72
CA HIS A 375 -18.73 3.95 16.71
C HIS A 375 -18.68 2.47 16.28
N ALA A 376 -17.52 1.80 16.42
CA ALA A 376 -17.33 0.39 16.08
C ALA A 376 -17.84 0.01 14.66
N ALA A 377 -17.49 0.84 13.67
CA ALA A 377 -17.89 0.74 12.26
C ALA A 377 -19.43 0.74 12.04
N LYS A 378 -20.20 1.38 12.92
CA LYS A 378 -21.65 1.49 12.82
C LYS A 378 -22.08 2.95 12.86
N GLY A 379 -22.74 3.40 11.79
CA GLY A 379 -23.30 4.73 11.66
C GLY A 379 -24.76 4.80 12.16
N HIS A 380 -24.99 5.53 13.24
CA HIS A 380 -26.30 5.77 13.84
C HIS A 380 -26.90 7.10 13.32
N LYS A 381 -28.03 7.05 12.60
CA LYS A 381 -28.60 8.21 11.89
C LYS A 381 -29.38 9.15 12.81
N HIS A 382 -29.17 10.46 12.66
CA HIS A 382 -29.78 11.49 13.50
C HIS A 382 -30.58 12.52 12.69
N ASP A 383 -31.65 13.06 13.27
CA ASP A 383 -32.54 14.07 12.66
C ASP A 383 -31.93 15.50 12.60
N ALA A 384 -30.63 15.63 12.89
CA ALA A 384 -29.94 16.90 12.73
C ALA A 384 -29.86 17.27 11.24
N ARG A 385 -29.88 18.56 10.92
CA ARG A 385 -29.59 18.99 9.54
C ARG A 385 -28.13 18.66 9.20
N ALA A 386 -27.84 18.47 7.91
CA ALA A 386 -26.46 18.40 7.46
C ALA A 386 -25.72 19.74 7.74
N TRP A 387 -24.42 19.65 7.99
CA TRP A 387 -23.56 20.82 8.18
C TRP A 387 -23.32 21.58 6.88
N LYS A 388 -22.89 22.83 7.00
CA LYS A 388 -22.50 23.71 5.90
C LYS A 388 -21.22 24.45 6.26
N ALA A 389 -20.45 24.86 5.26
CA ALA A 389 -19.33 25.79 5.43
C ALA A 389 -19.77 27.03 6.23
N GLY A 390 -19.05 27.35 7.31
CA GLY A 390 -19.37 28.41 8.27
C GLY A 390 -20.08 27.96 9.56
N ASP A 391 -20.58 26.72 9.61
CA ASP A 391 -21.09 26.10 10.84
C ASP A 391 -19.99 25.77 11.84
N THR A 392 -20.38 25.47 13.07
CA THR A 392 -19.49 25.07 14.17
C THR A 392 -20.08 23.85 14.87
N ILE A 393 -19.34 22.75 14.93
CA ILE A 393 -19.69 21.57 15.72
C ILE A 393 -19.04 21.67 17.11
N GLY A 394 -19.87 21.72 18.15
CA GLY A 394 -19.45 21.68 19.55
C GLY A 394 -19.44 20.25 20.06
N CYS A 395 -18.32 19.80 20.61
CA CYS A 395 -18.10 18.42 21.03
C CYS A 395 -17.91 18.36 22.56
N LEU A 396 -18.87 17.76 23.26
CA LEU A 396 -18.92 17.70 24.72
C LEU A 396 -18.71 16.27 25.23
N LEU A 397 -17.82 16.14 26.22
CA LEU A 397 -17.45 14.89 26.89
C LEU A 397 -17.80 15.00 28.39
N ASP A 398 -18.86 14.30 28.82
CA ASP A 398 -19.39 14.31 30.18
C ASP A 398 -18.95 13.03 30.92
N LEU A 399 -17.79 13.09 31.57
CA LEU A 399 -17.21 11.95 32.31
C LEU A 399 -17.94 11.68 33.64
N CYS A 400 -18.72 12.65 34.14
CA CYS A 400 -19.59 12.45 35.30
C CYS A 400 -20.69 11.43 35.01
N ASN A 401 -21.25 11.46 33.80
CA ASN A 401 -22.41 10.66 33.39
C ASN A 401 -22.08 9.56 32.36
N GLY A 402 -20.85 9.51 31.84
CA GLY A 402 -20.48 8.58 30.77
C GLY A 402 -21.21 8.87 29.45
N ARG A 403 -21.25 10.16 29.05
CA ARG A 403 -21.97 10.61 27.85
C ARG A 403 -21.11 11.50 26.97
N ILE A 404 -21.28 11.35 25.66
CA ILE A 404 -20.74 12.25 24.64
C ILE A 404 -21.93 12.91 23.92
N VAL A 405 -21.83 14.21 23.67
CA VAL A 405 -22.86 15.01 23.01
C VAL A 405 -22.22 15.91 21.98
N PHE A 406 -22.67 15.83 20.73
CA PHE A 406 -22.30 16.75 19.66
C PHE A 406 -23.42 17.79 19.51
N SER A 407 -23.11 19.02 19.08
CA SER A 407 -24.13 20.07 18.86
C SER A 407 -23.76 20.98 17.70
N LEU A 408 -24.72 21.28 16.83
CA LEU A 408 -24.48 22.07 15.62
C LEU A 408 -24.94 23.52 15.85
N ASN A 409 -24.00 24.46 15.84
CA ASN A 409 -24.20 25.87 16.17
C ASN A 409 -24.90 26.08 17.54
N GLY A 410 -24.52 25.28 18.54
CA GLY A 410 -25.14 25.31 19.88
C GLY A 410 -26.59 24.83 19.93
N SER A 411 -27.07 24.18 18.86
CA SER A 411 -28.42 23.63 18.75
C SER A 411 -28.38 22.13 18.48
N VAL A 412 -29.37 21.42 19.03
CA VAL A 412 -29.50 19.95 19.06
C VAL A 412 -28.43 19.27 19.94
N ASP A 413 -28.87 18.54 20.97
CA ASP A 413 -28.05 17.54 21.66
C ASP A 413 -28.01 16.27 20.80
N ILE A 414 -27.02 16.16 19.91
CA ILE A 414 -26.80 14.96 19.09
C ILE A 414 -26.07 13.93 19.97
N SER A 415 -26.82 13.02 20.58
CA SER A 415 -26.26 11.89 21.33
C SER A 415 -27.03 10.60 21.07
N ASP A 416 -26.32 9.56 20.65
CA ASP A 416 -26.75 8.17 20.81
C ASP A 416 -25.95 7.52 21.98
N SER A 417 -26.18 6.23 22.25
CA SER A 417 -25.74 5.49 23.43
C SER A 417 -24.21 5.35 23.57
N SER A 418 -23.57 6.42 24.06
CA SER A 418 -22.13 6.49 24.35
C SER A 418 -21.67 5.45 25.37
N LEU A 419 -22.60 4.82 26.11
CA LEU A 419 -22.36 3.70 27.02
C LEU A 419 -21.57 2.57 26.35
N SER A 420 -21.76 2.35 25.05
CA SER A 420 -20.97 1.41 24.24
C SER A 420 -19.48 1.76 24.27
N PHE A 421 -19.10 2.95 23.81
CA PHE A 421 -17.75 3.49 23.86
C PHE A 421 -17.16 3.44 25.29
N PHE A 422 -17.86 3.99 26.30
CA PHE A 422 -17.38 3.98 27.68
C PHE A 422 -17.22 2.57 28.27
N SER A 423 -18.04 1.58 27.86
CA SER A 423 -17.90 0.19 28.32
C SER A 423 -16.65 -0.53 27.80
N ARG A 424 -15.96 0.03 26.79
CA ARG A 424 -14.71 -0.52 26.24
C ARG A 424 -13.45 0.19 26.74
N LEU A 425 -13.61 1.26 27.52
CA LEU A 425 -12.48 1.97 28.13
C LEU A 425 -11.97 1.25 29.38
N SER A 426 -10.66 1.11 29.50
CA SER A 426 -10.01 0.76 30.77
C SER A 426 -9.77 2.04 31.59
N PRO A 427 -9.66 1.97 32.94
CA PRO A 427 -9.44 3.16 33.78
C PRO A 427 -8.15 3.94 33.50
N SER A 428 -7.21 3.35 32.77
CA SER A 428 -5.93 3.95 32.35
C SER A 428 -5.96 4.58 30.95
N ASP A 429 -7.05 4.45 30.19
CA ASP A 429 -7.14 5.07 28.86
C ASP A 429 -7.45 6.56 28.96
N GLY A 430 -6.66 7.41 28.30
CA GLY A 430 -6.99 8.81 28.10
C GLY A 430 -7.80 9.05 26.82
N ILE A 431 -8.60 10.11 26.81
CA ILE A 431 -9.49 10.48 25.70
C ILE A 431 -8.99 11.77 25.05
N PHE A 432 -8.81 11.74 23.74
CA PHE A 432 -8.36 12.85 22.91
C PHE A 432 -9.52 13.35 22.06
N ALA A 433 -9.52 14.64 21.71
CA ALA A 433 -10.26 15.12 20.55
C ALA A 433 -9.56 14.61 19.27
N ALA A 434 -10.33 14.23 18.26
CA ALA A 434 -9.83 13.60 17.04
C ALA A 434 -10.74 13.87 15.84
N ALA A 435 -10.20 13.74 14.62
CA ALA A 435 -10.97 13.81 13.39
C ALA A 435 -10.36 13.02 12.21
N SER A 436 -11.21 12.69 11.23
CA SER A 436 -10.87 12.10 9.94
C SER A 436 -11.48 12.88 8.78
N PHE A 437 -10.75 12.97 7.66
CA PHE A 437 -11.04 13.87 6.54
C PHE A 437 -11.02 13.13 5.19
N MET A 438 -12.12 13.22 4.44
CA MET A 438 -12.13 12.81 3.03
C MET A 438 -11.42 13.86 2.15
N SER A 439 -11.15 13.52 0.90
CA SER A 439 -10.60 14.43 -0.12
C SER A 439 -11.27 15.81 -0.13
N PHE A 440 -10.42 16.85 -0.18
CA PHE A 440 -10.77 18.27 -0.25
C PHE A 440 -11.51 18.84 0.96
N GLN A 441 -11.57 18.12 2.09
CA GLN A 441 -12.26 18.59 3.30
C GLN A 441 -11.35 19.35 4.27
N GLN A 442 -11.92 20.34 4.97
CA GLN A 442 -11.17 21.24 5.87
C GLN A 442 -12.03 21.75 7.04
N CYS A 443 -11.42 21.85 8.23
CA CYS A 443 -12.00 22.52 9.40
C CYS A 443 -10.93 23.21 10.28
N ILE A 444 -11.37 24.09 11.18
CA ILE A 444 -10.53 24.78 12.16
C ILE A 444 -11.00 24.41 13.57
N PHE A 445 -10.11 23.92 14.42
CA PHE A 445 -10.41 23.55 15.80
C PHE A 445 -10.22 24.74 16.74
N ASN A 446 -11.12 24.88 17.72
CA ASN A 446 -10.91 25.71 18.89
C ASN A 446 -10.95 24.83 20.14
N PHE A 447 -9.79 24.58 20.73
CA PHE A 447 -9.64 23.83 21.97
C PHE A 447 -9.84 24.69 23.24
N GLY A 448 -10.12 25.99 23.09
CA GLY A 448 -10.18 26.99 24.17
C GLY A 448 -9.07 28.05 24.12
N ALA A 449 -8.33 28.16 23.00
CA ALA A 449 -7.35 29.23 22.77
C ALA A 449 -8.01 30.55 22.34
N SER A 450 -9.27 30.50 21.94
CA SER A 450 -10.14 31.66 21.68
C SER A 450 -11.53 31.42 22.29
N PRO A 451 -12.35 32.47 22.53
CA PRO A 451 -13.71 32.31 23.05
C PRO A 451 -14.55 31.38 22.17
N PHE A 452 -15.21 30.40 22.80
CA PHE A 452 -16.15 29.52 22.12
C PHE A 452 -17.34 30.30 21.54
N ARG A 453 -17.81 29.90 20.36
CA ARG A 453 -18.90 30.57 19.65
C ARG A 453 -20.28 30.13 20.18
N TYR A 454 -20.37 28.91 20.68
CA TYR A 454 -21.59 28.24 21.15
C TYR A 454 -21.37 27.43 22.44
N PRO A 455 -20.77 28.03 23.50
CA PRO A 455 -20.41 27.30 24.72
C PRO A 455 -21.64 26.62 25.39
N PRO A 456 -21.48 25.41 25.94
CA PRO A 456 -22.57 24.67 26.56
C PRO A 456 -23.02 25.34 27.86
N ARG A 457 -24.31 25.13 28.23
CA ARG A 457 -24.91 25.73 29.44
C ARG A 457 -24.45 25.08 30.76
N LYS A 458 -23.83 23.90 30.71
CA LYS A 458 -23.18 23.26 31.86
C LYS A 458 -21.87 23.97 32.16
N LYS A 459 -21.39 23.93 33.41
CA LYS A 459 -19.98 24.22 33.70
C LYS A 459 -19.11 23.16 33.00
N PHE A 460 -18.07 23.59 32.30
CA PHE A 460 -17.14 22.73 31.56
C PHE A 460 -15.69 23.22 31.74
N ILE A 461 -14.74 22.45 31.23
CA ILE A 461 -13.32 22.77 31.12
C ILE A 461 -12.92 22.67 29.65
N SER A 462 -12.16 23.64 29.14
CA SER A 462 -11.61 23.55 27.79
C SER A 462 -10.35 22.70 27.76
N PHE A 463 -10.05 22.08 26.61
CA PHE A 463 -8.80 21.35 26.39
C PHE A 463 -7.56 22.27 26.58
N ASN A 464 -7.71 23.56 26.31
CA ASN A 464 -6.66 24.58 26.44
C ASN A 464 -6.40 25.05 27.89
N GLU A 465 -7.40 24.95 28.78
CA GLU A 465 -7.32 25.32 30.20
C GLU A 465 -7.09 24.12 31.13
N GLY A 466 -7.27 22.89 30.62
CA GLY A 466 -7.34 21.65 31.40
C GLY A 466 -6.11 21.25 32.22
N GLY A 467 -5.00 21.97 32.11
CA GLY A 467 -3.68 21.60 32.60
C GLY A 467 -2.66 21.39 31.47
N ALA A 468 -3.06 21.52 30.21
CA ALA A 468 -2.20 21.40 29.04
C ALA A 468 -1.04 22.43 29.08
N ARG A 469 0.18 21.99 28.73
CA ARG A 469 1.41 22.79 28.75
C ARG A 469 2.36 22.34 27.63
N LEU A 470 2.08 22.75 26.40
CA LEU A 470 3.00 22.56 25.28
C LEU A 470 4.21 23.49 25.43
N THR A 471 5.40 22.92 25.27
CA THR A 471 6.65 23.68 25.11
C THR A 471 6.65 24.47 23.80
N GLN A 472 7.54 25.45 23.66
CA GLN A 472 7.63 26.21 22.41
C GLN A 472 8.00 25.32 21.21
N GLU A 473 8.76 24.24 21.44
CA GLU A 473 9.12 23.28 20.38
C GLU A 473 7.88 22.50 19.89
N GLU A 474 7.08 21.98 20.80
CA GLU A 474 5.85 21.21 20.48
C GLU A 474 4.76 22.08 19.82
N LYS A 475 4.83 23.40 19.99
CA LYS A 475 3.99 24.37 19.26
C LYS A 475 4.51 24.68 17.85
N THR A 476 5.76 24.35 17.53
CA THR A 476 6.44 24.80 16.29
C THR A 476 6.36 23.74 15.20
N ILE A 477 5.29 23.79 14.41
CA ILE A 477 5.07 22.86 13.29
C ILE A 477 5.99 23.20 12.11
N LEU A 478 7.20 22.63 12.11
CA LEU A 478 8.20 22.84 11.06
C LEU A 478 7.83 22.12 9.74
N PRO A 479 7.97 22.78 8.58
CA PRO A 479 7.81 22.14 7.27
C PRO A 479 8.72 20.90 7.14
N ARG A 480 8.17 19.79 6.61
CA ARG A 480 8.84 18.47 6.62
C ARG A 480 10.26 18.50 6.07
N ARG A 481 10.50 19.29 5.02
CA ARG A 481 11.84 19.52 4.44
C ARG A 481 12.80 20.19 5.43
N ARG A 482 12.39 21.25 6.14
CA ARG A 482 13.24 21.94 7.12
C ARG A 482 13.47 21.10 8.37
N ARG A 483 12.48 20.32 8.82
CA ARG A 483 12.66 19.30 9.87
C ARG A 483 13.77 18.32 9.46
N MET A 484 13.71 17.74 8.26
CA MET A 484 14.78 16.86 7.74
C MET A 484 16.13 17.58 7.54
N GLU A 485 16.17 18.84 7.11
CA GLU A 485 17.42 19.60 6.94
C GLU A 485 18.09 19.97 8.28
N LEU A 486 17.31 20.17 9.35
CA LEU A 486 17.82 20.37 10.71
C LEU A 486 18.32 19.04 11.31
N LEU A 487 17.54 17.96 11.13
CA LEU A 487 17.94 16.61 11.54
C LEU A 487 19.17 16.07 10.77
N ALA A 488 19.49 16.64 9.62
CA ALA A 488 20.72 16.36 8.87
C ALA A 488 21.92 17.24 9.30
N ARG A 489 21.77 18.10 10.32
CA ARG A 489 22.78 19.10 10.75
C ARG A 489 23.07 19.11 12.25
N ASP A 490 22.21 18.54 13.08
CA ASP A 490 22.43 18.46 14.53
C ASP A 490 23.41 17.31 14.88
N PRO A 491 24.58 17.62 15.50
CA PRO A 491 25.57 16.61 15.87
C PRO A 491 25.21 15.78 17.12
N HIS A 492 24.07 16.04 17.78
CA HIS A 492 23.65 15.33 19.00
C HIS A 492 22.62 14.21 18.77
N ILE A 493 22.28 13.91 17.51
CA ILE A 493 21.16 13.03 17.15
C ILE A 493 21.36 11.53 17.47
N GLU A 494 22.57 11.07 17.83
CA GLU A 494 22.79 9.68 18.26
C GLU A 494 21.89 9.26 19.45
N ASP A 495 21.47 10.23 20.27
CA ASP A 495 20.68 10.04 21.49
C ASP A 495 19.19 10.44 21.35
N ALA A 496 18.73 10.81 20.14
CA ALA A 496 17.39 11.34 19.90
C ALA A 496 16.33 10.26 19.60
N CYS A 497 15.08 10.48 20.03
CA CYS A 497 13.94 9.63 19.71
C CYS A 497 13.66 9.62 18.19
N THR A 498 13.71 8.47 17.52
CA THR A 498 13.56 8.34 16.07
C THR A 498 12.13 8.59 15.55
N ILE A 499 11.13 8.77 16.43
CA ILE A 499 9.76 9.18 16.04
C ILE A 499 9.59 10.70 16.08
N CYS A 500 9.76 11.34 17.26
CA CYS A 500 9.57 12.79 17.36
C CYS A 500 10.81 13.61 16.98
N CYS A 501 12.00 13.04 17.14
CA CYS A 501 13.32 13.67 16.98
C CYS A 501 13.57 14.90 17.88
N SER A 502 12.70 15.16 18.86
CA SER A 502 12.74 16.29 19.79
C SER A 502 13.17 15.91 21.21
N ARG A 503 12.83 14.69 21.65
CA ARG A 503 13.11 14.21 23.02
C ARG A 503 14.16 13.09 22.99
N ARG A 504 14.96 12.97 24.05
CA ARG A 504 15.99 11.92 24.19
C ARG A 504 15.37 10.52 24.14
N ALA A 505 16.10 9.56 23.58
CA ALA A 505 15.73 8.15 23.49
C ALA A 505 15.80 7.41 24.85
N ASP A 506 14.96 7.84 25.80
CA ASP A 506 15.00 7.41 27.20
C ASP A 506 14.29 6.08 27.52
N THR A 507 13.69 5.40 26.53
CA THR A 507 12.84 4.23 26.76
C THR A 507 13.14 3.08 25.82
N ILE A 508 13.37 1.92 26.44
CA ILE A 508 13.59 0.62 25.82
C ILE A 508 12.25 -0.10 25.67
N THR A 509 11.94 -0.52 24.43
CA THR A 509 10.78 -1.34 24.11
C THR A 509 11.11 -2.83 24.25
N LYS A 510 10.38 -3.52 25.13
CA LYS A 510 10.44 -4.97 25.29
C LYS A 510 9.24 -5.62 24.58
N PRO A 511 9.44 -6.80 23.98
CA PRO A 511 10.66 -7.61 24.03
C PRO A 511 11.47 -7.54 22.72
N CYS A 512 12.29 -6.49 22.45
CA CYS A 512 12.89 -6.41 21.10
C CYS A 512 14.32 -5.89 20.77
N MET A 513 15.19 -5.16 21.48
CA MET A 513 15.27 -4.50 22.80
C MET A 513 14.97 -2.98 22.70
N HIS A 514 14.57 -2.53 21.51
CA HIS A 514 14.99 -1.25 20.95
C HIS A 514 14.72 -0.03 21.86
N GLY A 515 15.81 0.66 22.19
CA GLY A 515 15.81 2.08 22.51
C GLY A 515 15.60 2.91 21.24
N GLY A 516 16.14 4.12 21.18
CA GLY A 516 15.83 5.05 20.08
C GLY A 516 14.41 5.64 20.17
N LEU A 517 13.69 5.44 21.29
CA LEU A 517 12.40 6.06 21.56
C LEU A 517 12.41 6.79 22.90
N CYS A 518 11.77 7.96 22.94
CA CYS A 518 11.36 8.55 24.21
C CYS A 518 10.11 7.85 24.74
N HIS A 519 9.85 7.97 26.03
CA HIS A 519 8.75 7.29 26.72
C HIS A 519 7.40 7.53 26.05
N GLU A 520 7.10 8.77 25.70
CA GLU A 520 5.81 9.17 25.14
C GLU A 520 5.59 8.61 23.72
N CYS A 521 6.60 8.69 22.84
CA CYS A 521 6.52 8.04 21.53
C CYS A 521 6.42 6.52 21.65
N SER A 522 7.07 5.89 22.65
CA SER A 522 6.94 4.45 22.90
C SER A 522 5.50 4.06 23.31
N LEU A 523 4.76 4.96 23.97
CA LEU A 523 3.35 4.75 24.36
C LEU A 523 2.37 4.88 23.19
N GLN A 524 2.75 5.55 22.09
CA GLN A 524 1.92 5.64 20.88
C GLN A 524 2.10 4.46 19.91
N VAL A 525 3.07 3.56 20.16
CA VAL A 525 3.34 2.41 19.31
C VAL A 525 3.06 1.10 20.03
N GLU A 526 2.07 0.35 19.54
CA GLU A 526 1.76 -1.02 20.01
C GLU A 526 2.71 -2.07 19.42
N VAL A 527 3.37 -1.73 18.31
CA VAL A 527 4.46 -2.50 17.68
C VAL A 527 5.69 -1.62 17.50
N CYS A 528 6.86 -2.13 17.86
CA CYS A 528 8.13 -1.41 17.82
C CYS A 528 8.43 -0.95 16.37
N PRO A 529 8.71 0.35 16.13
CA PRO A 529 8.86 0.88 14.77
C PRO A 529 10.05 0.29 14.02
N PHE A 530 11.08 -0.18 14.71
CA PHE A 530 12.33 -0.70 14.12
C PHE A 530 12.22 -2.16 13.64
N CYS A 531 11.38 -2.99 14.29
CA CYS A 531 11.31 -4.45 14.05
C CYS A 531 9.88 -5.01 13.98
N ARG A 532 8.85 -4.17 14.14
CA ARG A 532 7.40 -4.48 14.08
C ARG A 532 6.89 -5.52 15.08
N MET A 533 7.72 -5.89 16.06
CA MET A 533 7.34 -6.68 17.23
C MET A 533 6.32 -5.97 18.14
N PRO A 534 5.34 -6.68 18.74
CA PRO A 534 4.50 -6.12 19.80
C PRO A 534 5.32 -5.56 20.98
N VAL A 535 4.91 -4.42 21.53
CA VAL A 535 5.56 -3.76 22.69
C VAL A 535 4.81 -4.10 23.97
N GLU A 536 5.20 -5.22 24.59
CA GLU A 536 4.64 -5.74 25.83
C GLU A 536 4.99 -4.87 27.05
N VAL A 537 6.25 -4.43 27.17
CA VAL A 537 6.74 -3.65 28.33
C VAL A 537 7.64 -2.51 27.87
N ARG A 538 7.51 -1.34 28.52
CA ARG A 538 8.32 -0.14 28.25
C ARG A 538 9.16 0.16 29.48
N VAL A 539 10.48 0.23 29.34
CA VAL A 539 11.43 0.41 30.45
C VAL A 539 12.22 1.69 30.24
N SER A 540 12.17 2.63 31.20
CA SER A 540 13.00 3.83 31.14
C SER A 540 14.46 3.47 31.43
N VAL A 541 15.37 3.97 30.59
CA VAL A 541 16.83 3.80 30.72
C VAL A 541 17.33 4.31 32.07
N ALA A 542 16.71 5.36 32.63
CA ALA A 542 17.04 5.89 33.96
C ALA A 542 16.68 4.96 35.15
N SER A 543 15.95 3.87 34.91
CA SER A 543 15.65 2.84 35.93
C SER A 543 16.67 1.69 35.98
N ILE A 544 17.68 1.73 35.11
CA ILE A 544 18.79 0.76 35.08
C ILE A 544 19.93 1.35 35.91
N GLY A 545 20.27 0.70 37.04
CA GLY A 545 21.33 1.17 37.94
C GLY A 545 22.73 1.12 37.31
N GLU A 546 23.66 1.92 37.84
CA GLU A 546 24.97 2.26 37.25
C GLU A 546 25.98 1.10 37.04
N GLY A 547 25.56 -0.15 37.22
CA GLY A 547 26.39 -1.35 37.01
C GLY A 547 26.45 -1.85 35.55
N ASP A 548 25.58 -1.38 34.65
CA ASP A 548 25.30 -2.05 33.37
C ASP A 548 25.56 -1.18 32.12
N ASN A 549 26.54 -0.25 32.20
CA ASN A 549 26.97 0.64 31.11
C ASN A 549 27.72 -0.07 29.96
N GLY A 550 27.37 -1.32 29.65
CA GLY A 550 28.14 -2.23 28.79
C GLY A 550 27.53 -2.58 27.43
N ARG A 551 26.31 -2.12 27.09
CA ARG A 551 25.63 -2.48 25.83
C ARG A 551 24.49 -1.53 25.41
N LEU A 552 24.81 -0.26 25.12
CA LEU A 552 23.94 0.59 24.28
C LEU A 552 24.34 0.39 22.81
N GLN A 553 23.45 -0.22 22.02
CA GLN A 553 23.69 -0.42 20.58
C GLN A 553 23.31 0.84 19.79
N SER A 554 24.28 1.43 19.10
CA SER A 554 24.04 2.54 18.16
C SER A 554 23.32 2.08 16.89
N THR A 555 22.66 3.02 16.23
CA THR A 555 21.61 2.82 15.22
C THR A 555 22.08 2.17 13.92
N THR A 556 22.13 0.83 13.90
CA THR A 556 22.49 0.03 12.72
C THR A 556 21.54 -1.16 12.49
N CYS A 557 20.27 -0.87 12.18
CA CYS A 557 19.30 -1.89 11.77
C CYS A 557 18.32 -1.33 10.72
N LEU A 558 18.52 -1.69 9.45
CA LEU A 558 17.66 -1.34 8.31
C LEU A 558 17.44 -2.57 7.41
N VAL A 559 16.67 -3.54 7.92
CA VAL A 559 16.22 -4.72 7.17
C VAL A 559 14.77 -5.03 7.56
N HIS A 560 14.02 -5.70 6.69
CA HIS A 560 12.64 -6.21 6.85
C HIS A 560 11.46 -5.21 6.66
N CYS A 561 10.90 -5.21 5.45
CA CYS A 561 9.62 -4.52 5.12
C CYS A 561 8.67 -5.37 4.23
N LEU A 562 8.64 -6.71 4.38
CA LEU A 562 7.72 -7.58 3.62
C LEU A 562 6.99 -8.63 4.48
N SER A 563 6.18 -8.17 5.44
CA SER A 563 5.14 -9.01 6.08
C SER A 563 4.06 -8.17 6.77
N SER A 564 2.89 -8.04 6.13
CA SER A 564 1.67 -7.46 6.73
C SER A 564 0.44 -8.20 6.22
N PHE A 565 0.01 -9.24 6.94
CA PHE A 565 -1.37 -9.73 7.08
C PHE A 565 -1.35 -10.93 8.03
N TYR A 566 -1.74 -10.72 9.29
CA TYR A 566 -1.91 -11.80 10.26
C TYR A 566 -3.33 -11.76 10.83
N ILE A 567 -4.05 -12.88 10.68
CA ILE A 567 -5.42 -13.04 11.15
C ILE A 567 -5.41 -13.12 12.67
N HIS A 568 -6.24 -12.32 13.34
CA HIS A 568 -6.53 -12.53 14.76
C HIS A 568 -7.43 -13.76 14.93
N SER A 569 -6.91 -14.78 15.61
CA SER A 569 -7.69 -15.89 16.16
C SER A 569 -7.32 -16.06 17.64
N ASN A 570 -8.32 -16.35 18.48
CA ASN A 570 -8.16 -16.30 19.93
C ASN A 570 -7.13 -17.32 20.43
N ILE A 571 -6.27 -16.89 21.36
CA ILE A 571 -5.32 -17.76 22.05
C ILE A 571 -6.02 -18.36 23.27
N ASP A 572 -6.66 -19.52 23.10
CA ASP A 572 -6.88 -20.43 24.22
C ASP A 572 -5.54 -21.05 24.64
N SER A 573 -5.33 -21.14 25.96
CA SER A 573 -4.05 -21.53 26.56
C SER A 573 -3.85 -23.05 26.55
N PHE A 574 -2.99 -23.53 25.64
CA PHE A 574 -2.44 -24.89 25.72
C PHE A 574 -1.12 -24.92 26.50
N ASN A 575 -1.00 -25.89 27.40
CA ASN A 575 0.08 -25.99 28.38
C ASN A 575 1.48 -26.10 27.74
N TYR A 576 2.36 -25.17 28.08
CA TYR A 576 3.81 -25.32 27.87
C TYR A 576 4.49 -25.52 29.22
N GLU A 577 4.84 -26.76 29.56
CA GLU A 577 5.42 -27.11 30.86
C GLU A 577 6.86 -26.59 31.02
N SER A 578 6.97 -25.43 31.68
CA SER A 578 7.96 -25.16 32.75
C SER A 578 9.39 -25.68 32.58
N ARG A 579 9.98 -25.53 31.39
CA ARG A 579 11.43 -25.64 31.19
C ARG A 579 12.06 -24.27 30.97
N MET A 580 13.10 -23.96 31.76
CA MET A 580 13.98 -22.81 31.52
C MET A 580 14.49 -22.82 30.07
N PRO A 581 14.57 -21.67 29.38
CA PRO A 581 15.26 -21.59 28.10
C PRO A 581 16.75 -21.91 28.29
N ARG A 582 17.32 -22.69 27.37
CA ARG A 582 18.74 -23.05 27.41
C ARG A 582 19.62 -21.84 27.07
N THR A 583 20.78 -21.78 27.70
CA THR A 583 21.84 -20.80 27.40
C THR A 583 22.47 -21.04 26.02
N PHE A 584 23.18 -20.02 25.50
CA PHE A 584 23.94 -20.15 24.26
C PHE A 584 24.92 -21.33 24.28
N ALA A 585 25.60 -21.56 25.40
CA ALA A 585 26.54 -22.67 25.55
C ALA A 585 25.86 -24.04 25.46
N GLU A 586 24.66 -24.17 26.04
CA GLU A 586 23.86 -25.40 25.98
C GLU A 586 23.28 -25.63 24.58
N GLU A 587 22.69 -24.63 23.92
CA GLU A 587 22.25 -24.74 22.52
C GLU A 587 23.44 -25.12 21.62
N LYS A 588 24.58 -24.44 21.75
CA LYS A 588 25.80 -24.68 20.98
C LYS A 588 26.39 -26.07 21.21
N SER A 589 26.16 -26.72 22.36
CA SER A 589 26.61 -28.11 22.60
C SER A 589 25.97 -29.14 21.65
N TYR A 590 24.80 -28.83 21.09
CA TYR A 590 24.14 -29.64 20.06
C TYR A 590 24.70 -29.40 18.65
N ILE A 591 25.50 -28.36 18.45
CA ILE A 591 26.00 -27.94 17.15
C ILE A 591 27.49 -28.29 17.05
N GLU A 592 27.87 -29.02 16.01
CA GLU A 592 29.25 -29.46 15.80
C GLU A 592 29.70 -29.21 14.36
N ARG A 593 30.96 -28.78 14.20
CA ARG A 593 31.58 -28.55 12.89
C ARG A 593 32.14 -29.88 12.37
N ILE A 594 31.60 -30.39 11.26
CA ILE A 594 32.05 -31.64 10.61
C ILE A 594 33.18 -31.36 9.61
N SER A 595 33.14 -30.21 8.93
CA SER A 595 34.12 -29.85 7.89
C SER A 595 34.47 -28.36 7.91
N PRO A 596 35.42 -27.89 7.06
CA PRO A 596 35.69 -26.46 6.88
C PRO A 596 34.47 -25.62 6.44
N THR A 597 33.41 -26.26 5.92
CA THR A 597 32.19 -25.59 5.43
C THR A 597 30.88 -26.19 5.96
N CYS A 598 30.89 -27.25 6.79
CA CYS A 598 29.67 -27.97 7.19
C CYS A 598 29.55 -28.14 8.71
N PHE A 599 28.35 -27.87 9.23
CA PHE A 599 27.95 -28.06 10.62
C PHE A 599 26.76 -29.00 10.72
N ARG A 600 26.71 -29.80 11.79
CA ARG A 600 25.58 -30.64 12.16
C ARG A 600 24.90 -30.11 13.42
N ILE A 601 23.56 -30.14 13.40
CA ILE A 601 22.67 -29.97 14.53
C ILE A 601 22.23 -31.37 14.99
N LYS A 602 22.64 -31.77 16.19
CA LYS A 602 22.33 -33.08 16.77
C LYS A 602 20.84 -33.25 17.05
N LYS A 603 20.38 -34.50 16.99
CA LYS A 603 19.03 -34.92 17.42
C LYS A 603 18.76 -34.49 18.86
N GLY A 604 17.50 -34.19 19.17
CA GLY A 604 17.07 -33.65 20.47
C GLY A 604 17.42 -32.18 20.69
N PHE A 605 17.97 -31.46 19.70
CA PHE A 605 18.17 -30.02 19.80
C PHE A 605 16.84 -29.27 20.00
N VAL A 606 15.76 -29.68 19.34
CA VAL A 606 14.40 -29.21 19.65
C VAL A 606 13.50 -30.41 20.01
N PRO A 607 12.33 -30.19 20.65
CA PRO A 607 11.35 -31.26 20.87
C PRO A 607 11.03 -32.00 19.56
N ASN A 608 10.67 -33.28 19.65
CA ASN A 608 10.29 -34.13 18.51
C ASN A 608 11.38 -34.37 17.42
N MET A 609 12.55 -33.72 17.49
CA MET A 609 13.68 -33.88 16.56
C MET A 609 14.45 -35.20 16.82
N VAL A 610 13.79 -36.34 16.59
CA VAL A 610 14.31 -37.68 16.84
C VAL A 610 14.62 -38.46 15.55
N LYS A 611 13.98 -38.10 14.42
CA LYS A 611 14.06 -38.85 13.14
C LYS A 611 15.34 -38.55 12.37
N VAL A 612 15.62 -37.29 12.07
CA VAL A 612 16.81 -36.86 11.30
C VAL A 612 17.66 -35.85 12.06
N GLU A 613 18.87 -35.58 11.56
CA GLU A 613 19.74 -34.48 12.03
C GLU A 613 19.55 -33.23 11.14
N GLY A 614 19.98 -32.06 11.62
CA GLY A 614 20.10 -30.86 10.78
C GLY A 614 21.54 -30.69 10.27
N ARG A 615 21.73 -30.12 9.09
CA ARG A 615 23.06 -29.82 8.52
C ARG A 615 23.08 -28.49 7.79
N PHE A 616 23.88 -27.52 8.22
CA PHE A 616 24.02 -26.24 7.50
C PHE A 616 25.44 -26.04 6.99
N TYR A 617 25.56 -25.37 5.83
CA TYR A 617 26.83 -25.17 5.15
C TYR A 617 27.25 -23.70 5.23
N VAL A 618 28.27 -23.35 6.02
CA VAL A 618 28.80 -21.98 6.13
C VAL A 618 30.32 -21.98 6.29
N ASN A 619 30.99 -21.01 5.65
CA ASN A 619 32.40 -20.72 5.89
C ASN A 619 32.59 -19.85 7.15
N ASN A 620 33.85 -19.50 7.48
CA ASN A 620 34.21 -18.75 8.69
C ASN A 620 33.73 -17.27 8.71
N SER A 621 33.23 -16.76 7.58
CA SER A 621 32.58 -15.46 7.47
C SER A 621 31.11 -15.59 7.88
N LEU A 622 30.39 -16.46 7.17
CA LEU A 622 28.96 -16.74 7.35
C LEU A 622 28.63 -17.42 8.70
N GLU A 623 29.55 -18.22 9.25
CA GLU A 623 29.45 -18.86 10.58
C GLU A 623 29.06 -17.86 11.68
N LYS A 624 29.63 -16.65 11.64
CA LYS A 624 29.41 -15.61 12.65
C LYS A 624 27.96 -15.13 12.64
N LEU A 625 27.36 -14.98 11.47
CA LEU A 625 25.97 -14.56 11.33
C LEU A 625 25.02 -15.59 11.98
N MET A 626 25.23 -16.88 11.70
CA MET A 626 24.41 -17.97 12.25
C MET A 626 24.50 -18.08 13.78
N PHE A 627 25.71 -17.94 14.34
CA PHE A 627 25.89 -18.04 15.78
C PHE A 627 25.48 -16.76 16.52
N ASN A 628 25.63 -15.57 15.93
CA ASN A 628 25.14 -14.32 16.51
C ASN A 628 23.60 -14.33 16.61
N GLU A 629 22.89 -14.80 15.57
CA GLU A 629 21.43 -14.94 15.57
C GLU A 629 20.95 -15.85 16.71
N LEU A 630 21.61 -17.01 16.89
CA LEU A 630 21.33 -17.94 17.98
C LEU A 630 21.68 -17.36 19.37
N GLU A 631 22.81 -16.65 19.49
CA GLU A 631 23.24 -16.03 20.75
C GLU A 631 22.26 -14.95 21.21
N VAL A 632 21.85 -14.04 20.30
CA VAL A 632 20.86 -12.98 20.58
C VAL A 632 19.54 -13.57 21.09
N PHE A 633 19.04 -14.62 20.45
CA PHE A 633 17.82 -15.33 20.87
C PHE A 633 17.97 -15.99 22.26
N THR A 634 19.10 -16.63 22.56
CA THR A 634 19.31 -17.26 23.89
C THR A 634 19.50 -16.26 25.02
N ASN A 635 20.08 -15.09 24.72
CA ASN A 635 20.24 -14.01 25.71
C ASN A 635 18.93 -13.23 25.93
N ASN A 636 17.99 -13.29 24.98
CA ASN A 636 16.68 -12.62 25.06
C ASN A 636 15.55 -13.57 24.64
N PRO A 637 15.25 -14.64 25.41
CA PRO A 637 14.17 -15.56 25.09
C PRO A 637 12.82 -14.84 25.08
N GLY A 638 12.06 -14.99 24.00
CA GLY A 638 10.83 -14.21 23.75
C GLY A 638 11.03 -12.95 22.91
N TYR A 639 12.28 -12.61 22.55
CA TYR A 639 12.52 -11.59 21.53
C TYR A 639 12.24 -12.17 20.15
N GLY A 640 11.26 -11.55 19.51
CA GLY A 640 10.78 -11.88 18.18
C GLY A 640 11.51 -11.13 17.08
N GLY A 641 10.83 -11.00 15.94
CA GLY A 641 11.41 -11.56 14.73
C GLY A 641 11.07 -13.05 14.65
N PHE A 642 11.67 -13.77 13.70
CA PHE A 642 11.49 -15.21 13.56
C PHE A 642 12.40 -15.98 14.53
N LEU A 643 12.10 -17.27 14.78
CA LEU A 643 13.06 -18.16 15.44
C LEU A 643 14.36 -18.22 14.62
N PRO A 644 15.55 -18.25 15.25
CA PRO A 644 16.82 -18.40 14.54
C PRO A 644 16.79 -19.54 13.54
N ALA A 645 17.42 -19.37 12.38
CA ALA A 645 17.37 -20.31 11.27
C ALA A 645 17.84 -21.70 11.68
N VAL A 646 18.84 -21.77 12.57
CA VAL A 646 19.35 -23.02 13.18
C VAL A 646 18.25 -23.76 13.96
N ARG A 647 17.33 -23.06 14.64
CA ARG A 647 16.17 -23.65 15.32
C ARG A 647 15.04 -23.97 14.35
N GLN A 648 14.82 -23.15 13.32
CA GLN A 648 13.82 -23.43 12.27
C GLN A 648 14.15 -24.71 11.50
N MET A 649 15.40 -24.86 11.02
CA MET A 649 15.90 -26.12 10.44
C MET A 649 15.66 -27.33 11.33
N ALA A 650 15.82 -27.17 12.65
CA ALA A 650 15.66 -28.25 13.61
C ALA A 650 14.19 -28.58 13.88
N ASN A 651 13.30 -27.58 13.87
CA ASN A 651 11.85 -27.80 13.87
C ASN A 651 11.41 -28.51 12.59
N VAL A 652 11.99 -28.18 11.44
CA VAL A 652 11.81 -28.90 10.17
C VAL A 652 12.34 -30.35 10.28
N ALA A 653 13.49 -30.57 10.94
CA ALA A 653 14.02 -31.90 11.26
C ALA A 653 13.16 -32.73 12.26
N ALA A 654 12.13 -32.13 12.84
CA ALA A 654 11.13 -32.81 13.68
C ALA A 654 9.85 -33.19 12.91
N LEU A 655 9.68 -32.74 11.66
CA LEU A 655 8.43 -32.93 10.90
C LEU A 655 8.15 -34.41 10.53
N PRO A 656 6.87 -34.83 10.46
CA PRO A 656 6.52 -36.17 10.01
C PRO A 656 6.98 -36.47 8.57
N GLY A 657 7.57 -37.65 8.37
CA GLY A 657 7.99 -38.17 7.06
C GLY A 657 9.26 -37.57 6.44
N ILE A 658 9.94 -36.63 7.10
CA ILE A 658 11.22 -36.10 6.60
C ILE A 658 12.30 -37.20 6.52
N VAL A 659 13.08 -37.20 5.42
CA VAL A 659 14.15 -38.17 5.16
C VAL A 659 15.53 -37.49 5.07
N GLY A 660 16.59 -38.26 5.36
CA GLY A 660 17.97 -37.79 5.29
C GLY A 660 18.33 -36.81 6.42
N ALA A 661 18.21 -35.51 6.13
CA ALA A 661 18.52 -34.40 7.03
C ALA A 661 17.74 -33.14 6.63
N SER A 662 17.52 -32.22 7.57
CA SER A 662 17.12 -30.84 7.24
C SER A 662 18.39 -30.06 6.86
N ILE A 663 18.47 -29.57 5.62
CA ILE A 663 19.70 -29.02 5.02
C ILE A 663 19.59 -27.50 4.87
N GLY A 664 20.58 -26.75 5.34
CA GLY A 664 20.69 -25.30 5.15
C GLY A 664 21.81 -24.93 4.19
N LEU A 665 21.47 -24.26 3.09
CA LEU A 665 22.43 -23.69 2.15
C LEU A 665 23.15 -22.45 2.75
N PRO A 666 24.26 -21.94 2.19
CA PRO A 666 25.05 -20.90 2.88
C PRO A 666 24.40 -19.51 2.96
N ASP A 667 23.43 -19.25 2.09
CA ASP A 667 22.55 -18.09 2.14
C ASP A 667 21.53 -18.15 3.30
N ILE A 668 21.37 -19.29 3.97
CA ILE A 668 20.33 -19.55 4.99
C ILE A 668 20.13 -18.45 6.04
N HIS A 669 18.88 -18.04 6.24
CA HIS A 669 18.45 -17.05 7.23
C HIS A 669 16.99 -17.30 7.65
N SER A 670 16.57 -16.69 8.76
CA SER A 670 15.25 -16.97 9.33
C SER A 670 14.10 -16.59 8.39
N GLY A 671 13.07 -17.43 8.33
CA GLY A 671 11.92 -17.35 7.41
C GLY A 671 10.60 -17.76 8.07
N TYR A 672 9.55 -18.04 7.29
CA TYR A 672 8.24 -18.41 7.82
C TYR A 672 8.16 -19.92 8.15
N GLY A 673 8.41 -20.26 9.41
CA GLY A 673 8.47 -21.65 9.93
C GLY A 673 9.70 -22.43 9.45
N PHE A 674 9.86 -22.56 8.13
CA PHE A 674 11.11 -22.92 7.49
C PHE A 674 11.98 -21.67 7.36
N SER A 675 13.28 -21.81 7.61
CA SER A 675 14.28 -20.79 7.26
C SER A 675 14.48 -20.74 5.74
N ILE A 676 14.63 -19.54 5.17
CA ILE A 676 14.93 -19.37 3.74
C ILE A 676 16.30 -20.03 3.46
N GLY A 677 16.43 -20.75 2.34
CA GLY A 677 17.62 -21.57 2.04
C GLY A 677 17.62 -22.96 2.71
N ASN A 678 16.52 -23.39 3.34
CA ASN A 678 16.38 -24.73 3.91
C ASN A 678 15.72 -25.72 2.92
N ILE A 679 16.44 -26.79 2.60
CA ILE A 679 15.95 -27.95 1.84
C ILE A 679 15.55 -29.06 2.83
N ALA A 680 14.35 -29.61 2.64
CA ALA A 680 13.88 -30.82 3.32
C ALA A 680 13.17 -31.73 2.32
N ALA A 681 13.48 -33.03 2.36
CA ALA A 681 12.83 -34.04 1.52
C ALA A 681 11.87 -34.88 2.36
N PHE A 682 10.71 -35.20 1.78
CA PHE A 682 9.67 -36.03 2.39
C PHE A 682 9.35 -37.21 1.47
N ASP A 683 9.26 -38.41 2.03
CA ASP A 683 9.00 -39.62 1.24
C ASP A 683 7.51 -39.70 0.87
N VAL A 684 7.17 -39.49 -0.41
CA VAL A 684 5.79 -39.51 -0.91
C VAL A 684 5.13 -40.89 -0.73
N SER A 685 5.89 -41.98 -0.63
CA SER A 685 5.34 -43.32 -0.37
C SER A 685 4.93 -43.53 1.10
N ASN A 686 5.46 -42.71 2.01
CA ASN A 686 5.16 -42.77 3.43
C ASN A 686 3.87 -41.98 3.75
N PRO A 687 2.80 -42.60 4.28
CA PRO A 687 1.55 -41.91 4.59
C PRO A 687 1.70 -40.85 5.70
N GLU A 688 2.78 -40.91 6.49
CA GLU A 688 3.08 -39.89 7.50
C GLU A 688 3.69 -38.61 6.90
N SER A 689 4.12 -38.60 5.65
CA SER A 689 4.75 -37.43 5.03
C SER A 689 3.82 -36.25 4.83
N ILE A 690 4.35 -35.05 5.03
CA ILE A 690 3.60 -33.79 4.95
C ILE A 690 4.02 -32.94 3.75
N ILE A 691 3.18 -31.96 3.43
CA ILE A 691 3.50 -30.79 2.60
C ILE A 691 3.17 -29.53 3.41
N SER A 692 3.97 -28.47 3.26
CA SER A 692 3.82 -27.21 3.99
C SER A 692 4.10 -26.00 3.08
N PRO A 693 3.18 -25.02 2.98
CA PRO A 693 3.42 -23.78 2.25
C PRO A 693 4.61 -22.97 2.77
N GLY A 694 4.93 -23.06 4.07
CA GLY A 694 6.12 -22.42 4.65
C GLY A 694 7.43 -22.95 4.06
N GLY A 695 7.47 -24.25 3.67
CA GLY A 695 8.63 -24.89 3.04
C GLY A 695 8.74 -24.65 1.53
N VAL A 696 7.73 -24.05 0.90
CA VAL A 696 7.74 -23.65 -0.52
C VAL A 696 7.94 -22.13 -0.65
N GLY A 697 7.45 -21.36 0.33
CA GLY A 697 7.45 -19.90 0.32
C GLY A 697 6.16 -19.30 -0.24
N PHE A 698 5.94 -18.02 0.05
CA PHE A 698 4.73 -17.30 -0.37
C PHE A 698 4.75 -16.95 -1.86
N ASP A 699 5.85 -16.43 -2.41
CA ASP A 699 5.97 -16.24 -3.87
C ASP A 699 6.40 -17.58 -4.52
N ILE A 700 5.41 -18.45 -4.70
CA ILE A 700 5.57 -19.79 -5.29
C ILE A 700 6.26 -19.67 -6.65
N ASN A 701 7.32 -20.46 -6.86
CA ASN A 701 8.14 -20.39 -8.07
C ASN A 701 8.68 -18.96 -8.36
N CYS A 702 9.04 -18.20 -7.32
CA CYS A 702 10.03 -17.14 -7.44
C CYS A 702 11.34 -17.74 -7.96
N GLY A 703 11.83 -17.24 -9.09
CA GLY A 703 12.90 -17.91 -9.83
C GLY A 703 13.53 -17.07 -10.93
N VAL A 704 14.70 -17.52 -11.38
CA VAL A 704 15.58 -16.79 -12.29
C VAL A 704 15.57 -17.42 -13.69
N ARG A 705 15.49 -16.58 -14.74
CA ARG A 705 15.77 -16.95 -16.13
C ARG A 705 16.97 -16.16 -16.65
N LEU A 706 17.97 -16.86 -17.20
CA LEU A 706 19.13 -16.24 -17.85
C LEU A 706 19.00 -16.34 -19.38
N MET A 707 19.05 -15.20 -20.06
CA MET A 707 19.02 -15.09 -21.51
C MET A 707 20.40 -14.70 -22.03
N ARG A 708 21.06 -15.58 -22.79
CA ARG A 708 22.30 -15.25 -23.48
C ARG A 708 22.04 -14.32 -24.68
N THR A 709 22.97 -13.43 -24.98
CA THR A 709 22.99 -12.70 -26.26
C THR A 709 24.26 -13.01 -27.03
N ASN A 710 24.31 -12.63 -28.30
CA ASN A 710 25.54 -12.66 -29.10
C ASN A 710 26.37 -11.37 -28.96
N LEU A 711 25.90 -10.37 -28.20
CA LEU A 711 26.53 -9.06 -28.03
C LEU A 711 27.72 -9.10 -27.07
N SER A 712 28.63 -8.14 -27.24
CA SER A 712 29.74 -7.86 -26.33
C SER A 712 29.48 -6.60 -25.47
N LEU A 713 30.35 -6.39 -24.48
CA LEU A 713 30.38 -5.18 -23.66
C LEU A 713 30.62 -3.93 -24.52
N GLU A 714 31.40 -4.03 -25.60
CA GLU A 714 31.68 -2.93 -26.52
C GLU A 714 30.44 -2.54 -27.34
N ASP A 715 29.58 -3.50 -27.72
CA ASP A 715 28.31 -3.24 -28.40
C ASP A 715 27.32 -2.50 -27.49
N VAL A 716 27.33 -2.80 -26.18
CA VAL A 716 26.32 -2.33 -25.22
C VAL A 716 26.75 -1.07 -24.48
N LEU A 717 28.04 -0.86 -24.16
CA LEU A 717 28.51 0.33 -23.43
C LEU A 717 28.01 1.66 -24.03
N PRO A 718 28.04 1.90 -25.36
CA PRO A 718 27.56 3.15 -25.97
C PRO A 718 26.05 3.35 -25.89
N VAL A 719 25.26 2.29 -25.70
CA VAL A 719 23.78 2.33 -25.71
C VAL A 719 23.15 1.91 -24.38
N LYS A 720 23.98 1.59 -23.38
CA LYS A 720 23.65 0.99 -22.08
C LYS A 720 22.43 1.63 -21.43
N GLU A 721 22.40 2.95 -21.41
CA GLU A 721 21.34 3.72 -20.75
C GLU A 721 20.02 3.73 -21.53
N LYS A 722 20.02 3.62 -22.88
CA LYS A 722 18.75 3.31 -23.57
C LYS A 722 18.33 1.89 -23.27
N LEU A 723 19.26 0.95 -23.20
CA LEU A 723 18.91 -0.45 -23.01
C LEU A 723 18.17 -0.62 -21.69
N THR A 724 18.67 -0.03 -20.60
CA THR A 724 17.95 0.08 -19.32
C THR A 724 16.58 0.74 -19.46
N GLN A 725 16.50 1.91 -20.11
CA GLN A 725 15.23 2.65 -20.20
C GLN A 725 14.19 1.90 -21.04
N ASN A 726 14.57 1.39 -22.20
CA ASN A 726 13.66 0.69 -23.09
C ASN A 726 13.21 -0.66 -22.50
N LEU A 727 14.05 -1.29 -21.65
CA LEU A 727 13.65 -2.41 -20.81
C LEU A 727 12.60 -1.97 -19.79
N PHE A 728 12.83 -0.89 -19.04
CA PHE A 728 11.86 -0.31 -18.10
C PHE A 728 10.53 0.07 -18.78
N ASP A 729 10.57 0.65 -19.98
CA ASP A 729 9.38 1.06 -20.74
C ASP A 729 8.55 -0.14 -21.26
N HIS A 730 9.16 -1.32 -21.41
CA HIS A 730 8.49 -2.54 -21.89
C HIS A 730 8.19 -3.56 -20.77
N ILE A 731 8.85 -3.47 -19.62
CA ILE A 731 8.66 -4.33 -18.44
C ILE A 731 7.82 -3.56 -17.42
N PRO A 732 6.56 -3.95 -17.16
CA PRO A 732 5.79 -3.33 -16.10
C PRO A 732 6.43 -3.59 -14.72
N VAL A 733 6.71 -2.51 -14.00
CA VAL A 733 7.34 -2.48 -12.67
C VAL A 733 6.43 -1.74 -11.68
N GLY A 734 6.63 -1.96 -10.37
CA GLY A 734 5.81 -1.35 -9.32
C GLY A 734 4.73 -2.26 -8.75
N VAL A 735 4.43 -2.09 -7.46
CA VAL A 735 3.24 -2.67 -6.81
C VAL A 735 1.99 -2.09 -7.48
N GLY A 736 1.04 -2.96 -7.86
CA GLY A 736 -0.20 -2.55 -8.54
C GLY A 736 -0.08 -2.30 -10.05
N SER A 737 1.11 -2.48 -10.64
CA SER A 737 1.30 -2.40 -12.09
C SER A 737 0.46 -3.44 -12.85
N LYS A 738 0.03 -3.08 -14.07
CA LYS A 738 -0.74 -3.94 -14.97
C LYS A 738 0.16 -4.56 -16.06
N GLY A 739 -0.12 -5.80 -16.42
CA GLY A 739 0.57 -6.58 -17.44
C GLY A 739 0.58 -5.93 -18.83
N ALA A 740 1.69 -6.07 -19.56
CA ALA A 740 1.83 -5.60 -20.94
C ALA A 740 1.11 -6.49 -21.98
N ILE A 741 0.54 -7.61 -21.55
CA ILE A 741 -0.21 -8.57 -22.38
C ILE A 741 -1.67 -8.57 -21.90
N PRO A 742 -2.65 -8.28 -22.78
CA PRO A 742 -4.07 -8.31 -22.43
C PRO A 742 -4.50 -9.70 -21.92
N MET A 743 -5.07 -9.74 -20.72
CA MET A 743 -5.43 -10.99 -20.06
C MET A 743 -6.92 -10.99 -19.69
N THR A 744 -7.63 -12.06 -20.06
CA THR A 744 -9.00 -12.33 -19.60
C THR A 744 -8.96 -13.36 -18.47
N ARG A 745 -10.05 -13.48 -17.71
CA ARG A 745 -10.16 -14.51 -16.66
C ARG A 745 -9.96 -15.93 -17.23
N ASN A 746 -10.59 -16.24 -18.35
CA ASN A 746 -10.44 -17.55 -19.01
C ASN A 746 -9.00 -17.79 -19.48
N ALA A 747 -8.37 -16.79 -20.09
CA ALA A 747 -6.98 -16.90 -20.55
C ALA A 747 -6.00 -17.09 -19.39
N LEU A 748 -6.25 -16.46 -18.23
CA LEU A 748 -5.51 -16.68 -17.00
C LEU A 748 -5.68 -18.11 -16.46
N GLU A 749 -6.91 -18.64 -16.52
CA GLU A 749 -7.22 -20.00 -16.06
C GLU A 749 -6.57 -21.06 -16.99
N GLU A 750 -6.60 -20.87 -18.31
CA GLU A 750 -5.83 -21.69 -19.26
C GLU A 750 -4.31 -21.59 -19.01
N ALA A 751 -3.77 -20.38 -18.81
CA ALA A 751 -2.34 -20.17 -18.57
C ALA A 751 -1.83 -20.87 -17.30
N MET A 752 -2.68 -21.02 -16.27
CA MET A 752 -2.35 -21.76 -15.06
C MET A 752 -2.28 -23.29 -15.26
N GLU A 753 -2.99 -23.86 -16.23
CA GLU A 753 -2.93 -25.32 -16.51
C GLU A 753 -1.96 -25.66 -17.64
N MET A 754 -1.74 -24.73 -18.56
CA MET A 754 -0.88 -24.90 -19.73
C MET A 754 0.55 -24.41 -19.51
N GLY A 755 0.83 -23.55 -18.52
CA GLY A 755 2.18 -23.00 -18.32
C GLY A 755 2.73 -22.39 -19.61
N MET A 756 3.98 -22.70 -19.94
CA MET A 756 4.60 -22.17 -21.17
C MET A 756 3.95 -22.62 -22.49
N ASP A 757 3.21 -23.73 -22.54
CA ASP A 757 2.44 -24.13 -23.73
C ASP A 757 1.46 -23.01 -24.15
N TRP A 758 0.91 -22.27 -23.18
CA TRP A 758 0.05 -21.12 -23.43
C TRP A 758 0.84 -19.98 -24.10
N THR A 759 2.00 -19.61 -23.56
CA THR A 759 2.84 -18.56 -24.15
C THR A 759 3.37 -18.92 -25.54
N LEU A 760 3.59 -20.20 -25.82
CA LEU A 760 3.95 -20.68 -27.16
C LEU A 760 2.76 -20.58 -28.12
N ARG A 761 1.56 -21.00 -27.69
CA ARG A 761 0.31 -20.94 -28.48
C ARG A 761 -0.09 -19.51 -28.86
N GLU A 762 0.03 -18.56 -27.94
CA GLU A 762 -0.28 -17.14 -28.17
C GLU A 762 0.87 -16.35 -28.85
N GLY A 763 2.03 -16.98 -29.11
CA GLY A 763 3.16 -16.36 -29.81
C GLY A 763 4.02 -15.41 -28.95
N TYR A 764 3.98 -15.56 -27.62
CA TYR A 764 4.84 -14.86 -26.65
C TYR A 764 6.13 -15.63 -26.32
N SER A 765 6.34 -16.82 -26.88
CA SER A 765 7.58 -17.59 -26.72
C SER A 765 7.95 -18.32 -28.01
N TRP A 766 9.21 -18.70 -28.12
CA TRP A 766 9.72 -19.59 -29.16
C TRP A 766 9.79 -21.03 -28.60
N PRO A 767 9.74 -22.09 -29.43
CA PRO A 767 9.83 -23.47 -28.96
C PRO A 767 11.07 -23.72 -28.09
N GLU A 768 12.20 -23.12 -28.47
CA GLU A 768 13.48 -23.25 -27.77
C GLU A 768 13.50 -22.59 -26.38
N ASP A 769 12.54 -21.70 -26.06
CA ASP A 769 12.39 -21.15 -24.71
C ASP A 769 11.90 -22.18 -23.69
N GLN A 770 11.20 -23.21 -24.19
CA GLN A 770 10.61 -24.28 -23.39
C GLN A 770 11.67 -25.32 -23.02
N GLU A 771 12.45 -25.77 -24.02
CA GLU A 771 13.56 -26.73 -23.88
C GLU A 771 14.67 -26.27 -22.90
N HIS A 772 14.71 -24.97 -22.58
CA HIS A 772 15.67 -24.36 -21.66
C HIS A 772 15.00 -23.89 -20.35
N CYS A 773 13.90 -24.54 -19.95
CA CYS A 773 13.15 -24.24 -18.74
C CYS A 773 12.95 -25.49 -17.86
N GLU A 774 13.02 -25.31 -16.54
CA GLU A 774 12.66 -26.34 -15.55
C GLU A 774 11.20 -26.78 -15.75
N GLU A 775 10.93 -28.09 -15.60
CA GLU A 775 9.64 -28.74 -15.89
C GLU A 775 9.05 -28.41 -17.29
N ASP A 776 9.90 -28.14 -18.30
CA ASP A 776 9.48 -27.63 -19.62
C ASP A 776 8.53 -26.42 -19.50
N GLY A 777 8.69 -25.62 -18.44
CA GLY A 777 7.85 -24.48 -18.10
C GLY A 777 6.41 -24.81 -17.70
N ARG A 778 6.09 -26.08 -17.37
CA ARG A 778 4.73 -26.55 -17.06
C ARG A 778 4.69 -27.79 -16.15
N MET A 779 4.18 -27.60 -14.93
CA MET A 779 3.72 -28.71 -14.07
C MET A 779 2.33 -29.19 -14.53
N LEU A 780 2.22 -30.47 -14.87
CA LEU A 780 1.01 -31.09 -15.47
C LEU A 780 -0.15 -31.30 -14.49
N GLN A 781 0.13 -31.34 -13.19
CA GLN A 781 -0.84 -31.55 -12.10
C GLN A 781 -1.52 -30.25 -11.61
N ALA A 782 -1.33 -29.14 -12.34
CA ALA A 782 -2.00 -27.88 -12.07
C ALA A 782 -3.51 -27.98 -12.33
N ASP A 783 -4.31 -27.39 -11.42
CA ASP A 783 -5.77 -27.36 -11.49
C ASP A 783 -6.22 -25.92 -11.17
N HIS A 784 -6.80 -25.22 -12.17
CA HIS A 784 -7.20 -23.83 -11.97
C HIS A 784 -8.36 -23.70 -10.97
N THR A 785 -9.10 -24.76 -10.67
CA THR A 785 -10.20 -24.76 -9.69
C THR A 785 -9.71 -24.75 -8.23
N LYS A 786 -8.45 -25.13 -7.98
CA LYS A 786 -7.82 -25.07 -6.64
C LYS A 786 -7.24 -23.69 -6.31
N VAL A 787 -7.12 -22.81 -7.31
CA VAL A 787 -6.72 -21.41 -7.11
C VAL A 787 -7.96 -20.57 -6.81
N SER A 788 -7.96 -19.87 -5.67
CA SER A 788 -9.13 -19.11 -5.21
C SER A 788 -9.45 -17.90 -6.11
N ASP A 789 -10.71 -17.47 -6.11
CA ASP A 789 -11.13 -16.24 -6.81
C ASP A 789 -10.39 -14.99 -6.31
N LYS A 790 -9.96 -14.97 -5.04
CA LYS A 790 -9.11 -13.90 -4.49
C LYS A 790 -7.71 -13.94 -5.10
N ALA A 791 -7.12 -15.14 -5.23
CA ALA A 791 -5.81 -15.33 -5.87
C ALA A 791 -5.86 -14.95 -7.37
N LYS A 792 -6.91 -15.36 -8.09
CA LYS A 792 -7.16 -14.99 -9.49
C LYS A 792 -7.34 -13.48 -9.66
N LYS A 793 -8.17 -12.82 -8.83
CA LYS A 793 -8.35 -11.36 -8.85
C LYS A 793 -7.03 -10.60 -8.60
N ARG A 794 -6.14 -11.10 -7.72
CA ARG A 794 -4.80 -10.51 -7.49
C ARG A 794 -3.83 -10.76 -8.65
N GLY A 795 -3.84 -11.95 -9.23
CA GLY A 795 -2.94 -12.35 -10.32
C GLY A 795 -3.29 -11.77 -11.69
N LEU A 796 -4.58 -11.63 -12.01
CA LEU A 796 -5.07 -11.18 -13.31
C LEU A 796 -4.43 -9.88 -13.83
N PRO A 797 -4.35 -8.78 -13.06
CA PRO A 797 -3.63 -7.59 -13.51
C PRO A 797 -2.11 -7.76 -13.51
N GLN A 798 -1.55 -8.70 -12.73
CA GLN A 798 -0.11 -8.82 -12.47
C GLN A 798 0.63 -9.79 -13.40
N LEU A 799 -0.05 -10.41 -14.37
CA LEU A 799 0.60 -11.34 -15.31
C LEU A 799 1.37 -10.58 -16.39
N GLY A 800 2.66 -10.87 -16.54
CA GLY A 800 3.58 -10.09 -17.37
C GLY A 800 4.06 -8.82 -16.67
N THR A 801 4.26 -8.86 -15.35
CA THR A 801 4.86 -7.78 -14.54
C THR A 801 6.02 -8.30 -13.69
N LEU A 802 7.02 -7.45 -13.50
CA LEU A 802 8.18 -7.75 -12.66
C LEU A 802 7.82 -7.66 -11.17
N GLY A 803 7.15 -6.56 -10.79
CA GLY A 803 6.80 -6.19 -9.42
C GLY A 803 8.00 -5.87 -8.52
N ALA A 804 7.72 -5.76 -7.22
CA ALA A 804 8.63 -5.23 -6.20
C ALA A 804 9.35 -6.31 -5.36
N GLY A 805 10.27 -5.85 -4.50
CA GLY A 805 11.12 -6.67 -3.62
C GLY A 805 12.42 -7.06 -4.32
N ASN A 806 12.93 -8.27 -4.03
CA ASN A 806 14.18 -8.80 -4.59
C ASN A 806 14.11 -9.11 -6.11
N HIS A 807 13.03 -8.75 -6.78
CA HIS A 807 12.76 -8.97 -8.19
C HIS A 807 13.44 -7.92 -9.08
N TYR A 808 14.00 -8.34 -10.22
CA TYR A 808 14.77 -7.47 -11.12
C TYR A 808 14.86 -8.03 -12.55
N ALA A 809 15.16 -7.15 -13.50
CA ALA A 809 15.68 -7.52 -14.81
C ALA A 809 17.01 -6.79 -15.05
N GLU A 810 18.11 -7.54 -15.09
CA GLU A 810 19.46 -7.00 -15.22
C GLU A 810 20.07 -7.27 -16.60
N VAL A 811 20.86 -6.32 -17.09
CA VAL A 811 21.85 -6.55 -18.14
C VAL A 811 23.19 -6.76 -17.45
N GLN A 812 23.79 -7.93 -17.68
CA GLN A 812 25.02 -8.37 -17.03
C GLN A 812 26.10 -8.72 -18.08
N VAL A 813 27.36 -8.67 -17.66
CA VAL A 813 28.52 -9.04 -18.47
C VAL A 813 29.28 -10.21 -17.87
N VAL A 814 29.74 -11.14 -18.72
CA VAL A 814 30.56 -12.30 -18.33
C VAL A 814 31.98 -11.84 -17.96
N GLN A 815 32.26 -11.71 -16.66
CA GLN A 815 33.52 -11.21 -16.13
C GLN A 815 34.61 -12.30 -16.06
N GLU A 816 34.24 -13.50 -15.63
CA GLU A 816 35.13 -14.66 -15.49
C GLU A 816 34.41 -15.93 -15.96
N ILE A 817 35.19 -16.86 -16.53
CA ILE A 817 34.77 -18.21 -16.89
C ILE A 817 35.72 -19.15 -16.14
N TYR A 818 35.16 -19.99 -15.28
CA TYR A 818 35.88 -20.96 -14.45
C TYR A 818 35.87 -22.34 -15.11
N ASP A 819 34.71 -22.79 -15.57
CA ASP A 819 34.54 -24.00 -16.38
C ASP A 819 34.16 -23.61 -17.81
N LYS A 820 35.09 -23.85 -18.75
CA LYS A 820 34.89 -23.56 -20.17
C LYS A 820 33.91 -24.53 -20.84
N HIS A 821 33.80 -25.77 -20.38
CA HIS A 821 32.88 -26.76 -20.93
C HIS A 821 31.45 -26.43 -20.52
N ALA A 822 31.22 -26.16 -19.23
CA ALA A 822 29.92 -25.73 -18.74
C ALA A 822 29.48 -24.39 -19.37
N ALA A 823 30.37 -23.40 -19.46
CA ALA A 823 30.05 -22.12 -20.10
C ALA A 823 29.71 -22.29 -21.59
N ALA A 824 30.49 -23.08 -22.34
CA ALA A 824 30.21 -23.35 -23.76
C ALA A 824 28.86 -24.06 -23.95
N ALA A 825 28.49 -24.99 -23.07
CA ALA A 825 27.18 -25.65 -23.09
C ALA A 825 26.02 -24.66 -22.83
N MET A 826 26.23 -23.60 -22.04
CA MET A 826 25.29 -22.49 -21.87
C MET A 826 25.30 -21.47 -23.03
N GLY A 827 26.09 -21.71 -24.09
CA GLY A 827 26.28 -20.76 -25.19
C GLY A 827 27.04 -19.49 -24.79
N ILE A 828 27.91 -19.59 -23.78
CA ILE A 828 28.79 -18.53 -23.29
C ILE A 828 30.24 -18.91 -23.62
N ASP A 829 30.77 -18.34 -24.71
CA ASP A 829 32.06 -18.74 -25.28
C ASP A 829 33.24 -17.85 -24.86
N ARG A 830 32.97 -16.63 -24.37
CA ARG A 830 33.97 -15.60 -24.11
C ARG A 830 33.65 -14.69 -22.93
N LYS A 831 34.70 -14.06 -22.40
CA LYS A 831 34.55 -12.90 -21.51
C LYS A 831 33.92 -11.73 -22.28
N ASP A 832 33.33 -10.82 -21.52
CA ASP A 832 32.69 -9.61 -22.02
C ASP A 832 31.48 -9.84 -22.93
N GLN A 833 30.98 -11.08 -23.04
CA GLN A 833 29.67 -11.38 -23.61
C GLN A 833 28.54 -10.85 -22.70
N ILE A 834 27.47 -10.35 -23.31
CA ILE A 834 26.30 -9.82 -22.61
C ILE A 834 25.21 -10.87 -22.45
N VAL A 835 24.64 -10.92 -21.24
CA VAL A 835 23.51 -11.76 -20.86
C VAL A 835 22.47 -10.91 -20.11
N LEU A 836 21.23 -11.40 -20.02
CA LEU A 836 20.18 -10.78 -19.23
C LEU A 836 19.63 -11.74 -18.20
N MET A 837 19.55 -11.29 -16.95
CA MET A 837 19.00 -12.07 -15.84
C MET A 837 17.65 -11.49 -15.44
N LEU A 838 16.60 -12.29 -15.52
CA LEU A 838 15.25 -11.95 -15.10
C LEU A 838 14.90 -12.73 -13.82
N HIS A 839 14.58 -12.04 -12.75
CA HIS A 839 14.17 -12.62 -11.47
C HIS A 839 12.75 -12.17 -11.12
N CYS A 840 11.77 -13.07 -11.22
CA CYS A 840 10.38 -12.83 -10.81
C CYS A 840 9.62 -14.14 -10.53
N GLY A 841 8.62 -14.08 -9.66
CA GLY A 841 7.74 -15.20 -9.32
C GLY A 841 6.28 -15.08 -9.79
N SER A 842 5.43 -15.78 -9.05
CA SER A 842 3.97 -15.86 -9.15
C SER A 842 3.20 -14.61 -8.72
N ARG A 843 3.90 -13.57 -8.24
CA ARG A 843 3.31 -12.29 -7.84
C ARG A 843 2.26 -12.48 -6.72
N GLY A 844 1.21 -11.66 -6.69
CA GLY A 844 0.12 -11.76 -5.70
C GLY A 844 -0.74 -13.01 -5.80
N LEU A 845 -0.59 -13.84 -6.84
CA LEU A 845 -1.38 -15.07 -7.03
C LEU A 845 -0.85 -16.19 -6.12
N GLY A 846 0.42 -16.57 -6.25
CA GLY A 846 1.00 -17.64 -5.40
C GLY A 846 1.03 -17.26 -3.93
N HIS A 847 1.27 -15.97 -3.62
CA HIS A 847 1.15 -15.47 -2.24
C HIS A 847 -0.25 -15.76 -1.68
N GLN A 848 -1.32 -15.53 -2.45
CA GLN A 848 -2.66 -15.82 -1.98
C GLN A 848 -2.95 -17.33 -1.89
N VAL A 849 -2.45 -18.13 -2.84
CA VAL A 849 -2.53 -19.62 -2.77
C VAL A 849 -1.87 -20.15 -1.50
N ALA A 850 -0.68 -19.66 -1.14
CA ALA A 850 -0.01 -20.00 0.11
C ALA A 850 -0.83 -19.55 1.34
N THR A 851 -1.29 -18.29 1.37
CA THR A 851 -2.12 -17.75 2.45
C THR A 851 -3.41 -18.55 2.68
N ASP A 852 -4.15 -18.86 1.61
CA ASP A 852 -5.41 -19.60 1.68
C ASP A 852 -5.18 -21.03 2.18
N SER A 853 -4.05 -21.64 1.78
CA SER A 853 -3.70 -23.02 2.14
C SER A 853 -3.29 -23.17 3.61
N LEU A 854 -2.60 -22.20 4.20
CA LEU A 854 -2.24 -22.23 5.63
C LEU A 854 -3.50 -22.38 6.51
N VAL A 855 -4.57 -21.64 6.22
CA VAL A 855 -5.86 -21.68 6.96
C VAL A 855 -6.57 -23.04 6.82
N HIS A 856 -6.33 -23.79 5.75
CA HIS A 856 -6.81 -25.16 5.58
C HIS A 856 -5.91 -26.17 6.29
N MET A 857 -4.60 -25.95 6.28
CA MET A 857 -3.64 -26.87 6.90
C MET A 857 -3.64 -26.81 8.43
N GLU A 858 -3.85 -25.65 9.07
CA GLU A 858 -4.09 -25.58 10.53
C GLU A 858 -5.27 -26.48 10.96
N LYS A 859 -6.33 -26.55 10.14
CA LYS A 859 -7.49 -27.42 10.38
C LYS A 859 -7.15 -28.90 10.13
N ALA A 860 -6.35 -29.19 9.10
CA ALA A 860 -5.85 -30.54 8.83
C ALA A 860 -4.96 -31.06 9.97
N MET A 861 -4.06 -30.25 10.52
CA MET A 861 -3.20 -30.63 11.65
C MET A 861 -4.02 -31.00 12.89
N ASN A 862 -5.04 -30.21 13.22
CA ASN A 862 -5.92 -30.47 14.36
C ASN A 862 -6.76 -31.75 14.17
N ARG A 863 -7.15 -32.07 12.93
CA ARG A 863 -7.82 -33.35 12.58
C ARG A 863 -6.85 -34.54 12.66
N ASP A 864 -5.68 -34.39 12.03
CA ASP A 864 -4.72 -35.48 11.80
C ASP A 864 -3.70 -35.62 12.94
N SER A 865 -3.89 -34.87 14.04
CA SER A 865 -3.03 -34.82 15.24
C SER A 865 -1.55 -34.53 14.95
N ILE A 866 -1.28 -33.65 13.97
CA ILE A 866 0.08 -33.29 13.56
C ILE A 866 0.67 -32.26 14.54
N ILE A 867 1.48 -32.73 15.48
CA ILE A 867 2.18 -31.87 16.45
C ILE A 867 3.44 -31.29 15.79
N VAL A 868 3.57 -29.96 15.85
CA VAL A 868 4.75 -29.20 15.40
C VAL A 868 5.27 -28.29 16.52
N ASN A 869 6.54 -27.90 16.43
CA ASN A 869 7.17 -27.03 17.44
C ASN A 869 6.89 -25.53 17.22
N ASP A 870 6.34 -25.16 16.07
CA ASP A 870 6.07 -23.78 15.63
C ASP A 870 4.82 -23.78 14.75
N LYS A 871 3.84 -22.91 15.03
CA LYS A 871 2.60 -22.80 14.25
C LYS A 871 2.86 -22.41 12.79
N GLN A 872 3.96 -21.72 12.48
CA GLN A 872 4.33 -21.36 11.11
C GLN A 872 4.70 -22.58 10.24
N LEU A 873 4.96 -23.75 10.84
CA LEU A 873 5.11 -25.04 10.14
C LEU A 873 3.75 -25.68 9.83
N ALA A 874 2.75 -24.87 9.46
CA ALA A 874 1.42 -25.37 9.13
C ALA A 874 1.50 -26.31 7.92
N CYS A 875 0.96 -27.52 8.05
CA CYS A 875 1.17 -28.59 7.09
C CYS A 875 0.00 -29.59 7.06
N ALA A 876 -0.14 -30.32 5.95
CA ALA A 876 -1.09 -31.42 5.81
C ALA A 876 -0.37 -32.67 5.32
N ARG A 877 -0.93 -33.88 5.56
CA ARG A 877 -0.40 -35.11 4.95
C ARG A 877 -0.46 -34.98 3.43
N ILE A 878 0.57 -35.43 2.70
CA ILE A 878 0.65 -35.28 1.23
C ILE A 878 -0.61 -35.83 0.55
N HIS A 879 -1.12 -36.97 1.02
CA HIS A 879 -2.30 -37.66 0.47
C HIS A 879 -3.63 -37.22 1.11
N SER A 880 -3.65 -36.20 1.97
CA SER A 880 -4.92 -35.61 2.43
C SER A 880 -5.55 -34.77 1.32
N LYS A 881 -6.84 -34.46 1.45
CA LYS A 881 -7.51 -33.52 0.54
C LYS A 881 -6.76 -32.18 0.49
N GLU A 882 -6.39 -31.64 1.64
CA GLU A 882 -5.72 -30.34 1.76
C GLU A 882 -4.29 -30.38 1.18
N GLY A 883 -3.58 -31.50 1.33
CA GLY A 883 -2.26 -31.71 0.72
C GLY A 883 -2.33 -31.75 -0.81
N GLN A 884 -3.26 -32.52 -1.37
CA GLN A 884 -3.45 -32.61 -2.83
C GLN A 884 -3.98 -31.30 -3.44
N GLU A 885 -4.97 -30.66 -2.81
CA GLU A 885 -5.50 -29.37 -3.31
C GLU A 885 -4.46 -28.25 -3.24
N TYR A 886 -3.59 -28.24 -2.23
CA TYR A 886 -2.43 -27.34 -2.22
C TYR A 886 -1.43 -27.67 -3.33
N LEU A 887 -1.07 -28.94 -3.54
CA LEU A 887 -0.10 -29.31 -4.58
C LEU A 887 -0.55 -28.91 -5.99
N SER A 888 -1.83 -29.09 -6.33
CA SER A 888 -2.38 -28.65 -7.62
C SER A 888 -2.55 -27.13 -7.72
N GLY A 889 -2.92 -26.43 -6.64
CA GLY A 889 -2.95 -24.97 -6.61
C GLY A 889 -1.56 -24.33 -6.67
N MET A 890 -0.56 -24.97 -6.07
CA MET A 890 0.86 -24.61 -6.13
C MET A 890 1.42 -24.82 -7.54
N ALA A 891 1.10 -25.94 -8.19
CA ALA A 891 1.46 -26.18 -9.59
C ALA A 891 0.84 -25.13 -10.53
N ALA A 892 -0.42 -24.75 -10.31
CA ALA A 892 -1.07 -23.66 -11.05
C ALA A 892 -0.39 -22.29 -10.83
N ALA A 893 0.04 -21.98 -9.60
CA ALA A 893 0.83 -20.78 -9.31
C ALA A 893 2.25 -20.83 -9.91
N ALA A 894 2.87 -22.02 -9.98
CA ALA A 894 4.15 -22.22 -10.62
C ALA A 894 4.07 -22.02 -12.14
N ASN A 895 3.02 -22.55 -12.78
CA ASN A 895 2.70 -22.31 -14.19
C ASN A 895 2.49 -20.83 -14.48
N PHE A 896 1.74 -20.12 -13.64
CA PHE A 896 1.61 -18.65 -13.74
C PHE A 896 2.97 -17.94 -13.66
N ALA A 897 3.91 -18.38 -12.82
CA ALA A 897 5.25 -17.80 -12.72
C ALA A 897 6.12 -18.05 -13.97
N TRP A 898 6.07 -19.24 -14.58
CA TRP A 898 6.75 -19.50 -15.85
C TRP A 898 6.13 -18.69 -17.00
N VAL A 899 4.80 -18.59 -17.08
CA VAL A 899 4.10 -17.69 -18.01
C VAL A 899 4.54 -16.25 -17.79
N ASN A 900 4.60 -15.77 -16.55
CA ASN A 900 5.07 -14.42 -16.22
C ASN A 900 6.50 -14.17 -16.73
N ARG A 901 7.43 -15.11 -16.48
CA ARG A 901 8.81 -15.03 -17.00
C ARG A 901 8.88 -15.06 -18.54
N SER A 902 8.01 -15.81 -19.22
CA SER A 902 7.96 -15.82 -20.70
C SER A 902 7.34 -14.54 -21.28
N CYS A 903 6.25 -14.04 -20.69
CA CYS A 903 5.67 -12.73 -21.03
C CYS A 903 6.71 -11.60 -20.90
N LEU A 904 7.53 -11.62 -19.85
CA LEU A 904 8.62 -10.67 -19.66
C LEU A 904 9.82 -10.93 -20.61
N THR A 905 10.13 -12.18 -20.93
CA THR A 905 11.12 -12.57 -21.97
C THR A 905 10.75 -11.94 -23.32
N TYR A 906 9.47 -11.96 -23.68
CA TYR A 906 8.94 -11.32 -24.89
C TYR A 906 9.05 -9.78 -24.86
N CYS A 907 8.72 -9.14 -23.73
CA CYS A 907 8.92 -7.69 -23.55
C CYS A 907 10.40 -7.30 -23.65
N ILE A 908 11.29 -8.07 -23.04
CA ILE A 908 12.75 -7.90 -23.12
C ILE A 908 13.23 -8.00 -24.57
N ARG A 909 12.76 -8.98 -25.34
CA ARG A 909 13.08 -9.09 -26.77
C ARG A 909 12.61 -7.88 -27.59
N LYS A 910 11.44 -7.31 -27.29
CA LYS A 910 10.98 -6.06 -27.92
C LYS A 910 11.86 -4.86 -27.56
N ALA A 911 12.26 -4.75 -26.29
CA ALA A 911 13.14 -3.67 -25.80
C ALA A 911 14.52 -3.64 -26.50
N PHE A 912 14.98 -4.75 -27.09
CA PHE A 912 16.24 -4.80 -27.84
C PHE A 912 16.14 -4.34 -29.31
N SER A 913 14.94 -4.06 -29.82
CA SER A 913 14.72 -3.79 -31.26
C SER A 913 15.18 -2.39 -31.76
N PRO A 914 14.96 -1.25 -31.06
CA PRO A 914 15.27 0.09 -31.58
C PRO A 914 16.35 0.89 -30.79
N LYS A 915 17.40 1.37 -31.46
CA LYS A 915 18.64 1.96 -30.86
C LYS A 915 18.51 3.41 -30.32
N GLY A 916 19.31 3.79 -29.28
CA GLY A 916 19.47 5.10 -28.56
C GLY A 916 18.24 5.88 -28.03
N ILE A 917 18.21 6.73 -26.97
CA ILE A 917 18.97 7.06 -25.72
C ILE A 917 18.13 8.19 -25.02
N SER A 918 18.00 8.43 -23.70
CA SER A 918 17.96 7.75 -22.36
C SER A 918 17.36 8.81 -21.36
N ILE A 919 17.07 8.71 -20.04
CA ILE A 919 17.07 7.74 -18.90
C ILE A 919 16.07 8.27 -17.81
N ARG A 920 15.54 7.44 -16.88
CA ARG A 920 14.90 7.86 -15.59
C ARG A 920 14.88 6.73 -14.51
N ILE A 921 14.60 7.10 -13.25
CA ILE A 921 14.61 6.24 -12.04
C ILE A 921 13.23 6.23 -11.37
N ALA A 922 12.83 5.12 -10.75
CA ALA A 922 11.68 5.02 -9.85
C ALA A 922 12.12 5.00 -8.36
N SER A 923 11.37 5.70 -7.50
CA SER A 923 11.41 5.73 -6.02
C SER A 923 12.75 5.45 -5.29
N PRO A 924 13.40 6.47 -4.69
CA PRO A 924 14.61 6.29 -3.87
C PRO A 924 14.48 5.33 -2.67
N LYS A 925 13.26 5.01 -2.20
CA LYS A 925 13.05 4.09 -1.04
C LYS A 925 13.48 2.64 -1.35
N LEU A 926 13.21 2.15 -2.56
CA LEU A 926 13.44 0.75 -2.94
C LEU A 926 14.93 0.41 -3.18
N ILE A 927 15.80 1.41 -3.35
CA ILE A 927 17.24 1.20 -3.53
C ILE A 927 17.93 0.89 -2.19
N MET A 928 17.39 1.39 -1.08
CA MET A 928 17.97 1.16 0.27
C MET A 928 17.63 -0.23 0.83
N GLU A 929 16.39 -0.71 0.65
CA GLU A 929 15.99 -2.05 1.10
C GLU A 929 16.81 -3.16 0.39
N GLU A 930 17.28 -2.86 -0.82
CA GLU A 930 17.89 -3.78 -1.77
C GLU A 930 19.38 -3.46 -2.05
N ALA A 931 20.03 -2.73 -1.15
CA ALA A 931 21.46 -2.43 -1.23
C ALA A 931 22.31 -3.71 -1.12
N PRO A 932 23.55 -3.74 -1.63
CA PRO A 932 24.44 -4.90 -1.49
C PRO A 932 24.66 -5.34 -0.04
N ASP A 933 24.66 -4.39 0.89
CA ASP A 933 24.85 -4.63 2.33
C ASP A 933 23.60 -5.23 3.02
N SER A 934 22.41 -5.19 2.38
CA SER A 934 21.21 -5.91 2.83
C SER A 934 21.31 -7.43 2.61
N TYR A 935 22.31 -7.88 1.84
CA TYR A 935 22.49 -9.27 1.43
C TYR A 935 23.80 -9.85 1.96
N LYS A 936 23.84 -11.18 2.12
CA LYS A 936 25.10 -11.91 2.29
C LYS A 936 25.96 -11.75 1.03
N ASP A 937 27.28 -11.70 1.19
CA ASP A 937 28.18 -11.68 0.04
C ASP A 937 28.00 -12.98 -0.77
N VAL A 938 27.47 -12.83 -1.99
CA VAL A 938 27.21 -13.95 -2.91
C VAL A 938 28.48 -14.75 -3.23
N ARG A 939 29.66 -14.15 -3.10
CA ARG A 939 30.95 -14.85 -3.23
C ARG A 939 31.15 -15.82 -2.07
N ASP A 940 30.97 -15.38 -0.83
CA ASP A 940 31.07 -16.27 0.35
C ASP A 940 30.08 -17.44 0.23
N VAL A 941 28.87 -17.19 -0.28
CA VAL A 941 27.84 -18.22 -0.52
C VAL A 941 28.28 -19.22 -1.59
N VAL A 942 28.62 -18.75 -2.80
CA VAL A 942 29.01 -19.63 -3.93
C VAL A 942 30.33 -20.36 -3.66
N ASP A 943 31.30 -19.72 -3.01
CA ASP A 943 32.55 -20.35 -2.61
C ASP A 943 32.33 -21.42 -1.53
N THR A 944 31.38 -21.21 -0.61
CA THR A 944 30.98 -22.25 0.36
C THR A 944 30.32 -23.44 -0.33
N CYS A 945 29.38 -23.21 -1.27
CA CYS A 945 28.76 -24.28 -2.06
C CYS A 945 29.80 -25.08 -2.87
N HIS A 946 30.78 -24.40 -3.46
CA HIS A 946 31.82 -25.03 -4.25
C HIS A 946 32.80 -25.83 -3.38
N ALA A 947 33.27 -25.27 -2.26
CA ALA A 947 34.14 -25.96 -1.32
C ALA A 947 33.43 -27.11 -0.56
N ALA A 948 32.10 -27.08 -0.47
CA ALA A 948 31.28 -28.18 0.04
C ALA A 948 30.97 -29.25 -1.03
N GLY A 949 31.31 -29.04 -2.30
CA GLY A 949 31.01 -29.96 -3.41
C GLY A 949 29.53 -30.00 -3.82
N ILE A 950 28.75 -28.99 -3.43
CA ILE A 950 27.31 -28.89 -3.73
C ILE A 950 27.07 -28.42 -5.17
N SER A 951 27.91 -27.51 -5.68
CA SER A 951 27.85 -27.02 -7.05
C SER A 951 29.22 -26.61 -7.59
N ASN A 952 29.36 -26.60 -8.92
CA ASN A 952 30.59 -26.15 -9.59
C ASN A 952 30.45 -24.72 -10.07
N LYS A 953 31.49 -23.90 -9.84
CA LYS A 953 31.59 -22.57 -10.44
C LYS A 953 31.76 -22.70 -11.96
N ALA A 954 30.80 -22.21 -12.74
CA ALA A 954 30.90 -22.16 -14.20
C ALA A 954 31.38 -20.79 -14.69
N ILE A 955 30.65 -19.72 -14.34
CA ILE A 955 30.88 -18.34 -14.79
C ILE A 955 30.70 -17.35 -13.65
N LYS A 956 31.18 -16.12 -13.84
CA LYS A 956 30.90 -14.96 -13.00
C LYS A 956 30.29 -13.85 -13.85
N LEU A 957 29.12 -13.39 -13.44
CA LEU A 957 28.40 -12.29 -14.07
C LEU A 957 28.57 -11.02 -13.23
N ARG A 958 28.56 -9.86 -13.89
CA ARG A 958 28.61 -8.55 -13.24
C ARG A 958 27.52 -7.65 -13.84
N PRO A 959 26.65 -7.01 -13.04
CA PRO A 959 25.66 -6.07 -13.57
C PRO A 959 26.33 -4.86 -14.25
N ILE A 960 25.70 -4.40 -15.33
CA ILE A 960 25.98 -3.12 -15.99
C ILE A 960 24.74 -2.22 -16.09
N ALA A 961 23.54 -2.81 -15.99
CA ALA A 961 22.26 -2.11 -15.85
C ALA A 961 21.25 -2.96 -15.06
N VAL A 962 20.37 -2.31 -14.31
CA VAL A 962 19.34 -2.94 -13.48
C VAL A 962 17.99 -2.24 -13.74
N VAL A 963 16.94 -3.02 -13.96
CA VAL A 963 15.54 -2.58 -13.93
C VAL A 963 14.88 -3.26 -12.74
N LYS A 964 14.19 -2.48 -11.91
CA LYS A 964 13.57 -2.90 -10.64
C LYS A 964 12.24 -2.20 -10.43
N GLY A 965 11.38 -2.77 -9.60
CA GLY A 965 10.00 -2.29 -9.36
C GLY A 965 9.56 -2.34 -7.91
#